data_AF-A0A034V6L9-F1
#
_entry.id   AF-A0A034V6L9-F1
#
_cell.length_a   1.000
_cell.length_b   1.000
_cell.length_c   1.000
_cell.angle_alpha   90.00
_cell.angle_beta   90.00
_cell.angle_gamma   90.00
#
_symmetry.space_group_name_H-M   'P 1'
#
loop_
_entity.id
_entity.type
_entity.pdbx_description
1 polymer ?
#
loop_
_entity_poly.entity_id
_entity_poly.type
_entity_poly.pdbx_seq_one_letter_code
_entity_poly.pdbx_strand_id
1 'polypeptide(L)'
;MFMLSSLTYRNNLLADIKTQNNTDNDKEFMQTHREQVITFHDQGNTTYDQAIPEFSDLDESYLSMTVAQDTHHDIVSFLERPVRVWSGNMTTKNTVGQVLWTASYPSVLIQNTMYNQKLQGFTGLRADLEVKVQVNAQKFQQGRLHLQYIPYADYLKNKVELINGSLAGRISSPGIDIDICGGSTPESRIAEAVFRVPYVSPHTYFNLINGDGKYGIFYLFVYSPLLTGDGGTDNCEITVWSRFVDPKVVFPTGATIGSAVPKKVAEVQIRGEAKQVAKEGVVSSTLGTVAEVLKIGQKLPVVGEYLAIPEWICDKGASIAKLFGWSKPTLAMDVKLRTNNCMSNYNGKDSSHKMALSADNEIDSPPNIAGTKVDELAISSIVTIPTYWQTFSWKSTDQTQDQILWIDKVAAARFNKIDGTTNGYATTPMGYLANVFAQWRGSINYTFKLVKTGFHSGRLRVFFVPQGVASTLKVGSAPTIEIEKNYQVVVDIAESDTFTFNVPFVATKPWLSTYGQSAFTGYIVVTVLNELRAPPVVSNKINIIVEVAGGSDFSFSMPCEPWNLTGTPTPSPPSGPGRVAEVQIAGTNVDLNDDQKRSLVDPDSISTINPVANWSPESHCIGEKIMSIRQLIKRANWIGTATMLPSSNTDQQYAVLNPFANASNQINTQVDYLSYFSNLFAFFRGGVRIKINANLLYANGNLNNSTPDGEWFTPVNSNPCLNIKMLNAITLDYINVAGNIKKLNNIVGKVGFANADVYNSSTLNAAMVNSSSTTVVNQGVEGMVEVEIPYYNSTHLTPSNVPGIDDPLVDIDHQLTSEDTYPLPILLVGSNPLPRSLKIASTREHYASVYKTEALVCNFYRAASDDYSYHYFIGVPTMITRPPVGSDYYKPTN
;
A
#
# COMPACT_ATOMS: atom_id res chain seq x y z
N MET A 1 -62.96 8.35 -52.27
CA MET A 1 -63.78 7.98 -53.44
C MET A 1 -63.57 6.48 -53.67
N PHE A 2 -64.56 5.64 -53.29
CA PHE A 2 -64.50 4.15 -53.32
C PHE A 2 -63.40 3.49 -52.44
N MET A 3 -63.54 2.24 -51.96
CA MET A 3 -64.74 1.60 -51.39
C MET A 3 -64.36 0.41 -50.46
N LEU A 4 -65.39 -0.11 -49.79
CA LEU A 4 -65.63 -1.44 -49.16
C LEU A 4 -64.92 -2.64 -49.83
N SER A 5 -64.82 -3.84 -49.20
CA SER A 5 -65.62 -4.49 -48.13
C SER A 5 -64.71 -5.45 -47.28
N SER A 6 -65.08 -6.35 -46.36
CA SER A 6 -66.24 -6.77 -45.49
C SER A 6 -65.74 -7.96 -44.61
N LEU A 7 -66.36 -8.51 -43.55
CA LEU A 7 -67.63 -8.36 -42.82
C LEU A 7 -67.33 -8.17 -41.31
N THR A 8 -68.08 -7.42 -40.48
CA THR A 8 -69.32 -7.81 -39.74
C THR A 8 -69.18 -9.14 -38.95
N TYR A 9 -69.42 -9.24 -37.63
CA TYR A 9 -70.57 -8.72 -36.85
C TYR A 9 -70.25 -8.21 -35.42
N ARG A 10 -71.29 -7.84 -34.64
CA ARG A 10 -71.24 -7.03 -33.39
C ARG A 10 -71.28 -7.79 -32.05
N ASN A 11 -70.58 -7.20 -31.08
CA ASN A 11 -70.90 -6.92 -29.67
C ASN A 11 -71.64 -7.94 -28.76
N ASN A 12 -70.97 -8.21 -27.62
CA ASN A 12 -71.46 -8.14 -26.23
C ASN A 12 -72.75 -8.87 -25.82
N LEU A 13 -72.59 -9.81 -24.89
CA LEU A 13 -73.31 -9.74 -23.61
C LEU A 13 -72.35 -10.16 -22.47
N LEU A 14 -72.50 -9.52 -21.31
CA LEU A 14 -71.66 -9.74 -20.12
C LEU A 14 -72.40 -10.61 -19.10
N ALA A 15 -71.60 -11.23 -18.21
CA ALA A 15 -72.00 -11.96 -17.02
C ALA A 15 -72.86 -13.22 -17.24
N ASP A 16 -72.28 -14.37 -16.93
CA ASP A 16 -72.62 -14.94 -15.62
C ASP A 16 -71.37 -15.57 -14.97
N ILE A 17 -71.31 -15.64 -13.63
CA ILE A 17 -70.14 -16.13 -12.89
C ILE A 17 -70.44 -17.51 -12.29
N LYS A 18 -69.64 -18.52 -12.63
CA LYS A 18 -69.38 -19.67 -11.75
C LYS A 18 -68.06 -20.39 -12.09
N THR A 19 -67.31 -20.65 -11.04
CA THR A 19 -66.00 -21.33 -10.97
C THR A 19 -66.07 -22.82 -11.32
N GLN A 20 -65.06 -23.35 -12.02
CA GLN A 20 -64.19 -24.43 -11.50
C GLN A 20 -62.98 -24.75 -12.42
N ASN A 21 -61.78 -24.53 -11.86
CA ASN A 21 -60.51 -25.29 -11.89
C ASN A 21 -59.99 -26.08 -13.12
N ASN A 22 -58.64 -26.08 -13.22
CA ASN A 22 -57.73 -27.10 -13.78
C ASN A 22 -57.64 -27.27 -15.32
N THR A 23 -56.47 -27.56 -15.94
CA THR A 23 -55.03 -27.43 -15.56
C THR A 23 -54.17 -27.55 -16.85
N ASP A 24 -52.94 -27.04 -16.83
CA ASP A 24 -51.74 -27.57 -17.55
C ASP A 24 -51.73 -27.63 -19.11
N ASN A 25 -50.58 -27.68 -19.81
CA ASN A 25 -49.20 -27.29 -19.48
C ASN A 25 -48.45 -26.97 -20.79
N ASP A 26 -47.45 -26.07 -20.75
CA ASP A 26 -46.24 -26.11 -21.61
C ASP A 26 -45.32 -24.91 -21.32
N LYS A 27 -44.12 -25.19 -20.77
CA LYS A 27 -42.97 -24.25 -20.73
C LYS A 27 -41.65 -25.03 -20.75
N GLU A 28 -40.71 -24.59 -21.58
CA GLU A 28 -39.41 -25.23 -21.76
C GLU A 28 -38.52 -25.10 -20.51
N PHE A 29 -37.94 -26.20 -20.05
CA PHE A 29 -36.94 -26.21 -18.98
C PHE A 29 -35.53 -25.98 -19.53
N MET A 30 -34.90 -24.87 -19.12
CA MET A 30 -33.45 -24.69 -19.26
C MET A 30 -32.71 -25.68 -18.35
N GLN A 31 -32.00 -26.66 -18.92
CA GLN A 31 -31.24 -27.64 -18.15
C GLN A 31 -30.03 -27.00 -17.45
N THR A 32 -30.18 -26.68 -16.16
CA THR A 32 -29.02 -26.49 -15.28
C THR A 32 -28.28 -27.82 -15.10
N HIS A 33 -27.05 -27.91 -15.62
CA HIS A 33 -26.15 -29.03 -15.31
C HIS A 33 -25.91 -29.10 -13.79
N ARG A 34 -26.51 -30.09 -13.13
CA ARG A 34 -26.17 -30.49 -11.75
C ARG A 34 -25.22 -31.67 -11.80
N GLU A 35 -23.92 -31.39 -11.96
CA GLU A 35 -22.89 -32.41 -11.76
C GLU A 35 -22.92 -32.88 -10.30
N GLN A 36 -23.27 -34.15 -10.08
CA GLN A 36 -23.26 -34.74 -8.74
C GLN A 36 -21.84 -35.19 -8.40
N VAL A 37 -21.41 -34.94 -7.15
CA VAL A 37 -20.07 -35.28 -6.64
C VAL A 37 -19.75 -36.78 -6.78
N ILE A 38 -20.78 -37.62 -6.83
CA ILE A 38 -20.69 -39.03 -7.23
C ILE A 38 -21.59 -39.19 -8.46
N THR A 39 -21.01 -39.64 -9.57
CA THR A 39 -21.75 -40.08 -10.76
C THR A 39 -21.63 -41.60 -10.86
N PHE A 40 -22.76 -42.30 -10.80
CA PHE A 40 -22.82 -43.76 -10.95
C PHE A 40 -22.84 -44.10 -12.45
N HIS A 41 -21.88 -44.91 -12.90
CA HIS A 41 -21.75 -45.36 -14.28
C HIS A 41 -22.09 -46.84 -14.40
N ASP A 42 -23.38 -47.16 -14.29
CA ASP A 42 -23.86 -48.54 -14.33
C ASP A 42 -23.93 -49.07 -15.78
N GLN A 43 -23.33 -50.24 -16.03
CA GLN A 43 -23.51 -51.00 -17.28
C GLN A 43 -24.60 -52.05 -17.10
N GLY A 44 -25.83 -51.59 -16.91
CA GLY A 44 -27.02 -52.43 -16.73
C GLY A 44 -28.30 -51.62 -16.80
N ASN A 45 -29.44 -52.30 -16.83
CA ASN A 45 -30.75 -51.65 -16.81
C ASN A 45 -31.18 -51.46 -15.35
N THR A 46 -31.17 -50.22 -14.85
CA THR A 46 -31.52 -49.91 -13.46
C THR A 46 -33.00 -50.19 -13.20
N THR A 47 -33.31 -51.28 -12.50
CA THR A 47 -34.67 -51.64 -12.10
C THR A 47 -35.07 -50.87 -10.85
N TYR A 48 -35.92 -49.85 -11.01
CA TYR A 48 -36.56 -49.18 -9.90
C TYR A 48 -37.80 -49.97 -9.47
N ASP A 49 -37.84 -50.36 -8.20
CA ASP A 49 -39.04 -50.87 -7.53
C ASP A 49 -39.43 -49.87 -6.44
N GLN A 50 -40.74 -49.63 -6.26
CA GLN A 50 -41.26 -48.61 -5.35
C GLN A 50 -42.27 -49.25 -4.39
N ALA A 51 -42.02 -49.11 -3.09
CA ALA A 51 -42.83 -49.74 -2.05
C ALA A 51 -44.30 -49.24 -1.99
N ILE A 52 -44.60 -48.12 -2.66
CA ILE A 52 -45.93 -47.51 -2.81
C ILE A 52 -46.05 -47.05 -4.27
N PRO A 53 -47.19 -47.21 -4.97
CA PRO A 53 -47.29 -46.91 -6.40
C PRO A 53 -47.16 -45.44 -6.79
N GLU A 54 -47.32 -44.53 -5.83
CA GLU A 54 -47.34 -43.08 -6.07
C GLU A 54 -46.87 -42.37 -4.78
N PHE A 55 -45.83 -41.55 -4.89
CA PHE A 55 -45.39 -40.67 -3.81
C PHE A 55 -46.14 -39.35 -3.92
N SER A 56 -47.15 -39.15 -3.08
CA SER A 56 -47.68 -37.81 -2.81
C SER A 56 -46.85 -37.17 -1.69
N ASP A 57 -46.16 -36.08 -2.00
CA ASP A 57 -45.54 -35.25 -0.96
C ASP A 57 -46.59 -34.74 0.03
N LEU A 58 -46.15 -34.56 1.28
CA LEU A 58 -46.95 -33.91 2.30
C LEU A 58 -47.13 -32.44 1.91
N ASP A 59 -48.37 -31.94 1.92
CA ASP A 59 -48.64 -30.50 1.74
C ASP A 59 -47.78 -29.68 2.72
N GLU A 60 -47.08 -28.67 2.22
CA GLU A 60 -46.23 -27.78 3.03
C GLU A 60 -47.03 -27.14 4.17
N SER A 61 -48.36 -26.98 4.00
CA SER A 61 -49.27 -26.54 5.05
C SER A 61 -49.30 -27.48 6.28
N TYR A 62 -49.12 -28.79 6.09
CA TYR A 62 -49.03 -29.76 7.18
C TYR A 62 -47.70 -29.61 7.95
N LEU A 63 -46.60 -29.35 7.25
CA LEU A 63 -45.31 -29.07 7.89
C LEU A 63 -45.36 -27.74 8.67
N SER A 64 -46.20 -26.79 8.25
CA SER A 64 -46.48 -25.53 8.95
C SER A 64 -47.31 -25.66 10.25
N MET A 65 -47.69 -26.88 10.67
CA MET A 65 -48.33 -27.13 11.98
C MET A 65 -47.44 -26.82 13.20
N THR A 66 -46.19 -26.42 12.98
CA THR A 66 -45.27 -25.91 14.02
C THR A 66 -45.14 -24.38 13.93
N VAL A 67 -43.98 -23.79 14.27
CA VAL A 67 -43.78 -22.36 14.02
C VAL A 67 -43.46 -22.20 12.54
N ALA A 68 -44.37 -21.55 11.79
CA ALA A 68 -44.12 -21.15 10.41
C ALA A 68 -42.82 -20.31 10.35
N GLN A 69 -41.83 -20.81 9.60
CA GLN A 69 -40.50 -20.24 9.54
C GLN A 69 -40.15 -19.85 8.11
N ASP A 70 -40.48 -18.61 7.75
CA ASP A 70 -40.26 -18.00 6.42
C ASP A 70 -38.77 -17.91 5.99
N THR A 71 -37.85 -18.24 6.89
CA THR A 71 -36.40 -18.17 6.66
C THR A 71 -35.79 -19.56 6.59
N HIS A 72 -35.48 -20.03 5.38
CA HIS A 72 -34.69 -21.25 5.19
C HIS A 72 -33.34 -21.18 5.92
N HIS A 73 -32.81 -22.33 6.33
CA HIS A 73 -31.60 -22.44 7.16
C HIS A 73 -30.55 -23.36 6.51
N ASP A 74 -29.88 -22.80 5.50
CA ASP A 74 -28.77 -23.43 4.78
C ASP A 74 -27.41 -23.16 5.48
N ILE A 75 -26.30 -23.59 4.87
CA ILE A 75 -24.95 -23.37 5.42
C ILE A 75 -24.56 -21.88 5.42
N VAL A 76 -24.95 -21.11 4.39
CA VAL A 76 -24.62 -19.69 4.25
C VAL A 76 -25.26 -18.89 5.40
N SER A 77 -26.58 -19.03 5.60
CA SER A 77 -27.33 -18.38 6.69
C SER A 77 -26.97 -18.89 8.11
N PHE A 78 -26.13 -19.91 8.25
CA PHE A 78 -25.47 -20.27 9.52
C PHE A 78 -24.15 -19.52 9.74
N LEU A 79 -23.36 -19.32 8.68
CA LEU A 79 -22.07 -18.60 8.73
C LEU A 79 -22.25 -17.08 8.84
N GLU A 80 -23.38 -16.55 8.42
CA GLU A 80 -23.73 -15.12 8.58
C GLU A 80 -24.26 -14.74 9.96
N ARG A 81 -24.39 -15.69 10.90
CA ARG A 81 -24.89 -15.41 12.26
C ARG A 81 -23.80 -14.76 13.12
N PRO A 82 -24.00 -13.58 13.72
CA PRO A 82 -23.03 -12.96 14.63
C PRO A 82 -22.65 -13.87 15.79
N VAL A 83 -21.34 -14.10 15.97
CA VAL A 83 -20.78 -14.78 17.14
C VAL A 83 -19.99 -13.80 18.00
N ARG A 84 -20.09 -13.91 19.33
CA ARG A 84 -19.28 -13.12 20.26
C ARG A 84 -17.85 -13.64 20.24
N VAL A 85 -16.93 -12.83 19.74
CA VAL A 85 -15.50 -13.16 19.64
C VAL A 85 -14.76 -12.78 20.93
N TRP A 86 -15.11 -11.66 21.55
CA TRP A 86 -14.48 -11.20 22.78
C TRP A 86 -15.42 -10.35 23.63
N SER A 87 -15.10 -10.25 24.93
CA SER A 87 -15.71 -9.32 25.88
C SER A 87 -14.64 -8.95 26.92
N GLY A 88 -14.63 -7.70 27.36
CA GLY A 88 -13.65 -7.17 28.30
C GLY A 88 -13.99 -5.74 28.69
N ASN A 89 -13.03 -5.04 29.31
CA ASN A 89 -13.26 -3.69 29.83
C ASN A 89 -12.12 -2.73 29.44
N MET A 90 -12.49 -1.49 29.13
CA MET A 90 -11.59 -0.33 29.18
C MET A 90 -11.69 0.31 30.56
N THR A 91 -10.57 0.79 31.10
CA THR A 91 -10.48 1.34 32.47
C THR A 91 -9.69 2.66 32.48
N THR A 92 -9.84 3.43 33.55
CA THR A 92 -9.07 4.67 33.80
C THR A 92 -7.55 4.44 33.90
N LYS A 93 -7.11 3.18 34.05
CA LYS A 93 -5.69 2.79 34.08
C LYS A 93 -5.09 2.57 32.69
N ASN A 94 -5.91 2.47 31.63
CA ASN A 94 -5.42 2.18 30.29
C ASN A 94 -4.87 3.42 29.60
N THR A 95 -3.67 3.31 29.02
CA THR A 95 -2.94 4.42 28.40
C THR A 95 -3.21 4.53 26.88
N VAL A 96 -2.91 5.68 26.30
CA VAL A 96 -2.98 5.90 24.84
C VAL A 96 -2.14 4.85 24.11
N GLY A 97 -2.69 4.27 23.04
CA GLY A 97 -2.04 3.24 22.24
C GLY A 97 -2.06 1.83 22.85
N GLN A 98 -2.59 1.66 24.07
CA GLN A 98 -2.72 0.32 24.66
C GLN A 98 -3.78 -0.49 23.91
N VAL A 99 -3.35 -1.62 23.33
CA VAL A 99 -4.23 -2.64 22.75
C VAL A 99 -5.00 -3.35 23.87
N LEU A 100 -6.32 -3.39 23.76
CA LEU A 100 -7.22 -4.11 24.66
C LEU A 100 -7.59 -5.50 24.13
N TRP A 101 -7.70 -5.63 22.81
CA TRP A 101 -8.02 -6.88 22.11
C TRP A 101 -7.36 -6.94 20.73
N THR A 102 -7.04 -8.15 20.29
CA THR A 102 -6.55 -8.45 18.94
C THR A 102 -6.98 -9.85 18.51
N ALA A 103 -7.24 -10.06 17.22
CA ALA A 103 -7.52 -11.39 16.66
C ALA A 103 -7.19 -11.53 15.17
N SER A 104 -6.71 -12.72 14.77
CA SER A 104 -6.45 -13.13 13.38
C SER A 104 -7.70 -13.76 12.76
N TYR A 105 -8.12 -13.25 11.60
CA TYR A 105 -9.27 -13.75 10.84
C TYR A 105 -8.81 -14.52 9.59
N PRO A 106 -9.51 -15.61 9.19
CA PRO A 106 -10.79 -16.08 9.73
C PRO A 106 -10.63 -17.04 10.92
N SER A 107 -9.40 -17.30 11.38
CA SER A 107 -9.07 -18.33 12.38
C SER A 107 -9.92 -18.23 13.65
N VAL A 108 -10.13 -17.03 14.20
CA VAL A 108 -10.94 -16.82 15.42
C VAL A 108 -12.43 -17.16 15.22
N LEU A 109 -12.94 -17.04 13.99
CA LEU A 109 -14.30 -17.45 13.63
C LEU A 109 -14.39 -18.96 13.42
N ILE A 110 -13.41 -19.57 12.75
CA ILE A 110 -13.36 -21.02 12.47
C ILE A 110 -13.15 -21.86 13.74
N GLN A 111 -12.59 -21.26 14.80
CA GLN A 111 -12.53 -21.85 16.15
C GLN A 111 -13.90 -21.93 16.85
N ASN A 112 -14.93 -21.21 16.38
CA ASN A 112 -16.27 -21.35 16.93
C ASN A 112 -16.90 -22.68 16.46
N THR A 113 -17.35 -23.51 17.41
CA THR A 113 -17.93 -24.83 17.15
C THR A 113 -19.06 -24.82 16.11
N MET A 114 -19.92 -23.79 16.13
CA MET A 114 -21.04 -23.67 15.18
C MET A 114 -20.58 -23.48 13.74
N TYR A 115 -19.55 -22.66 13.51
CA TYR A 115 -18.97 -22.48 12.18
C TYR A 115 -18.13 -23.69 11.78
N ASN A 116 -17.32 -24.24 12.70
CA ASN A 116 -16.45 -25.38 12.43
C ASN A 116 -17.25 -26.59 11.88
N GLN A 117 -18.34 -26.95 12.55
CA GLN A 117 -19.24 -28.04 12.15
C GLN A 117 -19.95 -27.82 10.80
N LYS A 118 -20.01 -26.57 10.30
CA LYS A 118 -20.65 -26.22 9.02
C LYS A 118 -19.64 -26.02 7.87
N LEU A 119 -18.36 -25.85 8.21
CA LEU A 119 -17.24 -25.76 7.25
C LEU A 119 -16.56 -27.13 7.03
N GLN A 120 -16.75 -28.10 7.93
CA GLN A 120 -16.28 -29.47 7.74
C GLN A 120 -16.82 -30.07 6.44
N GLY A 121 -15.98 -30.79 5.71
CA GLY A 121 -16.30 -31.35 4.40
C GLY A 121 -15.97 -30.46 3.21
N PHE A 122 -15.38 -29.28 3.41
CA PHE A 122 -15.00 -28.33 2.34
C PHE A 122 -13.54 -27.88 2.40
N THR A 123 -12.97 -27.48 1.26
CA THR A 123 -11.57 -27.05 1.14
C THR A 123 -11.42 -25.54 1.10
N GLY A 124 -12.34 -24.82 0.42
CA GLY A 124 -12.22 -23.39 0.20
C GLY A 124 -13.32 -22.57 0.86
N LEU A 125 -12.95 -21.46 1.51
CA LEU A 125 -13.86 -20.45 2.05
C LEU A 125 -13.49 -19.07 1.48
N ARG A 126 -14.46 -18.34 0.93
CA ARG A 126 -14.32 -16.92 0.59
C ARG A 126 -15.55 -16.17 1.06
N ALA A 127 -15.36 -15.23 1.99
CA ALA A 127 -16.42 -14.43 2.57
C ALA A 127 -15.87 -13.06 2.93
N ASP A 128 -16.70 -12.04 2.93
CA ASP A 128 -16.33 -10.75 3.52
C ASP A 128 -16.53 -10.82 5.06
N LEU A 129 -15.92 -9.91 5.81
CA LEU A 129 -16.05 -9.83 7.26
C LEU A 129 -16.88 -8.64 7.70
N GLU A 130 -17.69 -8.84 8.74
CA GLU A 130 -18.25 -7.77 9.54
C GLU A 130 -17.81 -7.95 11.00
N VAL A 131 -17.15 -6.93 11.55
CA VAL A 131 -16.78 -6.82 12.97
C VAL A 131 -17.64 -5.73 13.59
N LYS A 132 -18.27 -6.03 14.73
CA LYS A 132 -19.19 -5.14 15.44
C LYS A 132 -18.69 -4.98 16.88
N VAL A 133 -18.40 -3.76 17.29
CA VAL A 133 -17.94 -3.41 18.64
C VAL A 133 -19.08 -2.68 19.36
N GLN A 134 -19.55 -3.22 20.48
CA GLN A 134 -20.57 -2.63 21.34
C GLN A 134 -19.94 -2.13 22.64
N VAL A 135 -20.34 -0.94 23.11
CA VAL A 135 -19.69 -0.23 24.23
C VAL A 135 -20.71 0.22 25.29
N ASN A 136 -20.65 -0.42 26.46
CA ASN A 136 -21.54 -0.22 27.59
C ASN A 136 -21.00 0.86 28.54
N ALA A 137 -21.12 2.12 28.10
CA ALA A 137 -20.66 3.31 28.83
C ALA A 137 -21.76 4.07 29.58
N GLN A 138 -21.37 4.80 30.63
CA GLN A 138 -22.19 5.79 31.32
C GLN A 138 -21.95 7.20 30.76
N LYS A 139 -22.98 8.06 30.74
CA LYS A 139 -22.90 9.46 30.25
C LYS A 139 -21.93 10.38 31.03
N PHE A 140 -21.40 9.91 32.16
CA PHE A 140 -20.43 10.65 33.00
C PHE A 140 -18.98 10.29 32.70
N GLN A 141 -18.75 9.23 31.92
CA GLN A 141 -17.44 8.77 31.48
C GLN A 141 -17.15 9.34 30.08
N GLN A 142 -15.89 9.65 29.81
CA GLN A 142 -15.40 10.05 28.48
C GLN A 142 -14.16 9.26 28.11
N GLY A 143 -14.00 8.98 26.82
CA GLY A 143 -12.87 8.22 26.27
C GLY A 143 -13.12 7.93 24.80
N ARG A 144 -12.09 7.48 24.10
CA ARG A 144 -12.22 7.10 22.68
C ARG A 144 -11.38 5.87 22.39
N LEU A 145 -11.98 4.89 21.72
CA LEU A 145 -11.31 3.71 21.18
C LEU A 145 -11.11 3.87 19.68
N HIS A 146 -10.22 3.07 19.12
CA HIS A 146 -10.10 2.89 17.68
C HIS A 146 -9.97 1.40 17.36
N LEU A 147 -10.72 0.94 16.36
CA LEU A 147 -10.64 -0.41 15.79
C LEU A 147 -9.85 -0.34 14.48
N GLN A 148 -8.59 -0.77 14.52
CA GLN A 148 -7.68 -0.86 13.38
C GLN A 148 -7.77 -2.24 12.72
N TYR A 149 -7.69 -2.28 11.38
CA TYR A 149 -7.50 -3.50 10.60
C TYR A 149 -6.19 -3.44 9.81
N ILE A 150 -5.44 -4.55 9.78
CA ILE A 150 -4.31 -4.73 8.88
C ILE A 150 -4.52 -6.04 8.08
N PRO A 151 -4.61 -5.99 6.73
CA PRO A 151 -4.72 -7.18 5.89
C PRO A 151 -3.43 -8.01 5.93
N TYR A 152 -3.57 -9.32 5.75
CA TYR A 152 -2.46 -10.28 5.62
C TYR A 152 -1.39 -10.21 6.74
N ALA A 153 -1.74 -9.63 7.88
CA ALA A 153 -0.81 -9.20 8.93
C ALA A 153 0.04 -10.35 9.52
N ASP A 154 -0.51 -11.56 9.60
CA ASP A 154 0.21 -12.78 9.99
C ASP A 154 1.48 -13.04 9.15
N TYR A 155 1.48 -12.62 7.88
CA TYR A 155 2.58 -12.80 6.93
C TYR A 155 3.41 -11.52 6.70
N LEU A 156 3.07 -10.42 7.37
CA LEU A 156 3.70 -9.09 7.21
C LEU A 156 4.30 -8.56 8.52
N LYS A 157 4.72 -9.45 9.42
CA LYS A 157 5.12 -9.21 10.82
C LYS A 157 5.99 -7.95 11.03
N ASN A 158 7.11 -7.84 10.31
CA ASN A 158 8.06 -6.72 10.43
C ASN A 158 7.41 -5.37 10.08
N LYS A 159 6.54 -5.36 9.08
CA LYS A 159 5.78 -4.19 8.61
C LYS A 159 4.61 -3.84 9.54
N VAL A 160 3.94 -4.86 10.09
CA VAL A 160 2.94 -4.70 11.16
C VAL A 160 3.56 -4.05 12.39
N GLU A 161 4.77 -4.45 12.80
CA GLU A 161 5.53 -3.82 13.89
C GLU A 161 5.84 -2.35 13.58
N LEU A 162 6.38 -2.05 12.39
CA LEU A 162 6.71 -0.69 11.97
C LEU A 162 5.50 0.25 12.00
N ILE A 163 4.32 -0.19 11.54
CA ILE A 163 3.07 0.59 11.55
C ILE A 163 2.57 0.76 13.00
N ASN A 164 2.56 -0.33 13.78
CA ASN A 164 2.06 -0.35 15.16
C ASN A 164 2.97 0.38 16.16
N GLY A 165 4.23 0.66 15.79
CA GLY A 165 5.21 1.43 16.55
C GLY A 165 4.91 2.93 16.66
N SER A 166 3.86 3.45 16.01
CA SER A 166 3.37 4.81 16.25
C SER A 166 1.85 4.92 16.19
N LEU A 167 1.28 5.86 16.95
CA LEU A 167 -0.17 6.11 16.91
C LEU A 167 -0.62 6.68 15.56
N ALA A 168 0.24 7.44 14.88
CA ALA A 168 0.00 7.95 13.53
C ALA A 168 -0.09 6.81 12.50
N GLY A 169 0.84 5.84 12.54
CA GLY A 169 0.77 4.62 11.73
C GLY A 169 -0.54 3.89 11.94
N ARG A 170 -0.91 3.62 13.20
CA ARG A 170 -2.15 2.93 13.57
C ARG A 170 -3.44 3.62 13.10
N ILE A 171 -3.54 4.94 13.26
CA ILE A 171 -4.73 5.72 12.86
C ILE A 171 -4.80 5.92 11.34
N SER A 172 -3.66 5.86 10.64
CA SER A 172 -3.64 5.86 9.16
C SER A 172 -4.00 4.50 8.53
N SER A 173 -4.00 3.41 9.29
CA SER A 173 -4.54 2.12 8.83
C SER A 173 -6.06 2.19 8.64
N PRO A 174 -6.66 1.38 7.75
CA PRO A 174 -8.11 1.26 7.66
C PRO A 174 -8.72 0.85 9.02
N GLY A 175 -9.68 1.64 9.51
CA GLY A 175 -10.26 1.45 10.83
C GLY A 175 -11.42 2.39 11.12
N ILE A 176 -11.92 2.36 12.37
CA ILE A 176 -13.03 3.20 12.83
C ILE A 176 -12.83 3.68 14.27
N ASP A 177 -13.06 4.99 14.47
CA ASP A 177 -13.13 5.63 15.78
C ASP A 177 -14.44 5.26 16.51
N ILE A 178 -14.35 5.10 17.83
CA ILE A 178 -15.50 4.80 18.69
C ILE A 178 -15.48 5.77 19.87
N ASP A 179 -16.29 6.83 19.81
CA ASP A 179 -16.49 7.73 20.95
C ASP A 179 -17.42 7.09 21.97
N ILE A 180 -16.91 6.95 23.19
CA ILE A 180 -17.53 6.17 24.26
C ILE A 180 -18.72 6.91 24.86
N CYS A 181 -18.68 8.26 24.88
CA CYS A 181 -19.73 9.07 25.49
C CYS A 181 -20.74 9.58 24.47
N GLY A 182 -20.24 10.18 23.38
CA GLY A 182 -20.99 11.17 22.60
C GLY A 182 -21.32 12.40 23.44
N GLY A 183 -20.69 13.54 23.15
CA GLY A 183 -20.78 14.72 23.99
C GLY A 183 -21.97 15.59 23.64
N SER A 184 -21.98 16.21 22.46
CA SER A 184 -22.96 17.26 22.13
C SER A 184 -24.33 16.74 21.75
N THR A 185 -24.42 15.58 21.09
CA THR A 185 -25.72 15.00 20.65
C THR A 185 -25.85 13.53 21.05
N PRO A 186 -27.07 13.00 21.24
CA PRO A 186 -27.27 11.55 21.43
C PRO A 186 -26.76 10.70 20.26
N GLU A 187 -26.65 11.29 19.07
CA GLU A 187 -26.21 10.67 17.81
C GLU A 187 -24.67 10.57 17.72
N SER A 188 -23.94 11.49 18.37
CA SER A 188 -22.48 11.43 18.50
C SER A 188 -21.97 10.23 19.32
N ARG A 189 -22.86 9.56 20.08
CA ARG A 189 -22.53 8.41 20.91
C ARG A 189 -22.46 7.14 20.09
N ILE A 190 -21.26 6.58 19.94
CA ILE A 190 -21.06 5.31 19.25
C ILE A 190 -21.22 4.14 20.24
N ALA A 191 -22.47 3.85 20.59
CA ALA A 191 -22.85 2.67 21.39
C ALA A 191 -22.58 1.35 20.65
N GLU A 192 -22.63 1.37 19.32
CA GLU A 192 -22.24 0.27 18.44
C GLU A 192 -21.49 0.82 17.21
N ALA A 193 -20.32 0.27 16.92
CA ALA A 193 -19.57 0.51 15.69
C ALA A 193 -19.56 -0.77 14.84
N VAL A 194 -19.90 -0.66 13.55
CA VAL A 194 -19.88 -1.78 12.59
C VAL A 194 -18.88 -1.48 11.49
N PHE A 195 -17.91 -2.37 11.31
CA PHE A 195 -16.83 -2.25 10.33
C PHE A 195 -16.84 -3.46 9.40
N ARG A 196 -16.81 -3.23 8.09
CA ARG A 196 -16.83 -4.27 7.05
C ARG A 196 -15.52 -4.28 6.28
N VAL A 197 -15.03 -5.47 5.96
CA VAL A 197 -13.77 -5.69 5.23
C VAL A 197 -13.99 -6.72 4.11
N PRO A 198 -13.65 -6.39 2.85
CA PRO A 198 -13.74 -7.34 1.75
C PRO A 198 -12.61 -8.38 1.80
N TYR A 199 -12.85 -9.59 1.29
CA TYR A 199 -11.79 -10.60 1.17
C TYR A 199 -10.76 -10.20 0.10
N VAL A 200 -9.59 -9.76 0.57
CA VAL A 200 -8.39 -9.48 -0.24
C VAL A 200 -7.23 -10.32 0.31
N SER A 201 -6.67 -11.16 -0.54
CA SER A 201 -5.62 -12.13 -0.22
C SER A 201 -4.91 -12.55 -1.51
N PRO A 202 -3.64 -12.98 -1.50
CA PRO A 202 -2.98 -13.63 -2.64
C PRO A 202 -3.70 -14.92 -3.09
N HIS A 203 -4.35 -15.60 -2.14
CA HIS A 203 -5.14 -16.80 -2.37
C HIS A 203 -6.55 -16.44 -2.89
N THR A 204 -7.12 -17.26 -3.76
CA THR A 204 -8.49 -17.03 -4.29
C THR A 204 -9.57 -17.39 -3.28
N TYR A 205 -9.28 -18.33 -2.38
CA TYR A 205 -10.08 -18.78 -1.25
C TYR A 205 -9.14 -19.06 -0.06
N PHE A 206 -9.61 -18.86 1.16
CA PHE A 206 -8.95 -19.37 2.37
C PHE A 206 -9.02 -20.90 2.38
N ASN A 207 -7.89 -21.54 2.65
CA ASN A 207 -7.76 -23.00 2.67
C ASN A 207 -8.17 -23.54 4.04
N LEU A 208 -9.35 -24.15 4.12
CA LEU A 208 -9.92 -24.73 5.35
C LEU A 208 -9.10 -25.91 5.90
N ILE A 209 -8.33 -26.60 5.07
CA ILE A 209 -7.58 -27.79 5.49
C ILE A 209 -6.24 -27.41 6.13
N ASN A 210 -5.47 -26.53 5.48
CA ASN A 210 -4.16 -26.10 5.99
C ASN A 210 -4.22 -24.85 6.89
N GLY A 211 -5.17 -23.94 6.64
CA GLY A 211 -5.23 -22.61 7.25
C GLY A 211 -4.63 -21.46 6.42
N ASP A 212 -4.25 -21.70 5.16
CA ASP A 212 -3.59 -20.73 4.28
C ASP A 212 -4.53 -19.62 3.76
N GLY A 213 -3.96 -18.46 3.43
CA GLY A 213 -4.69 -17.35 2.81
C GLY A 213 -5.54 -16.54 3.79
N LYS A 214 -5.08 -16.41 5.05
CA LYS A 214 -5.72 -15.59 6.11
C LYS A 214 -6.04 -14.17 5.63
N TYR A 215 -7.03 -13.55 6.28
CA TYR A 215 -7.56 -12.26 5.83
C TYR A 215 -6.70 -11.12 6.39
N GLY A 216 -6.49 -11.12 7.71
CA GLY A 216 -5.78 -10.05 8.43
C GLY A 216 -6.03 -10.09 9.94
N ILE A 217 -5.46 -9.10 10.63
CA ILE A 217 -5.59 -8.95 12.09
C ILE A 217 -6.31 -7.65 12.41
N PHE A 218 -7.25 -7.73 13.35
CA PHE A 218 -7.86 -6.56 14.00
C PHE A 218 -7.15 -6.21 15.30
N TYR A 219 -7.04 -4.92 15.60
CA TYR A 219 -6.56 -4.37 16.87
C TYR A 219 -7.59 -3.36 17.41
N LEU A 220 -8.11 -3.59 18.60
CA LEU A 220 -8.88 -2.59 19.35
C LEU A 220 -7.96 -1.95 20.40
N PHE A 221 -7.73 -0.65 20.31
CA PHE A 221 -6.85 0.09 21.23
C PHE A 221 -7.46 1.40 21.73
N VAL A 222 -6.90 1.89 22.84
CA VAL A 222 -7.27 3.17 23.47
C VAL A 222 -6.69 4.34 22.69
N TYR A 223 -7.55 5.15 22.08
CA TYR A 223 -7.13 6.37 21.38
C TYR A 223 -7.05 7.57 22.34
N SER A 224 -8.02 7.71 23.25
CA SER A 224 -7.94 8.56 24.44
C SER A 224 -8.34 7.77 25.69
N PRO A 225 -7.60 7.87 26.82
CA PRO A 225 -7.92 7.15 28.06
C PRO A 225 -9.33 7.42 28.58
N LEU A 226 -9.83 6.48 29.36
CA LEU A 226 -11.09 6.65 30.08
C LEU A 226 -10.88 7.66 31.22
N LEU A 227 -11.71 8.69 31.26
CA LEU A 227 -11.76 9.68 32.32
C LEU A 227 -13.19 9.76 32.87
N THR A 228 -13.31 10.05 34.17
CA THR A 228 -14.56 10.06 34.93
C THR A 228 -14.47 11.14 36.02
N GLY A 229 -15.59 11.47 36.68
CA GLY A 229 -15.61 12.40 37.81
C GLY A 229 -15.26 11.75 39.15
N ASP A 230 -15.28 12.54 40.21
CA ASP A 230 -14.93 12.06 41.56
C ASP A 230 -15.93 11.00 42.05
N GLY A 231 -15.44 9.79 42.31
CA GLY A 231 -16.27 8.64 42.70
C GLY A 231 -17.07 7.99 41.55
N GLY A 232 -16.88 8.42 40.31
CA GLY A 232 -17.50 7.80 39.14
C GLY A 232 -16.94 6.41 38.81
N THR A 233 -17.68 5.61 38.05
CA THR A 233 -17.25 4.25 37.65
C THR A 233 -15.97 4.31 36.81
N ASP A 234 -14.98 3.49 37.15
CA ASP A 234 -13.62 3.50 36.61
C ASP A 234 -13.41 2.58 35.38
N ASN A 235 -14.48 1.91 34.94
CA ASN A 235 -14.48 0.89 33.89
C ASN A 235 -15.70 1.03 32.96
N CYS A 236 -15.54 0.54 31.72
CA CYS A 236 -16.55 0.50 30.68
C CYS A 236 -16.44 -0.85 29.96
N GLU A 237 -17.55 -1.61 29.91
CA GLU A 237 -17.60 -2.92 29.27
C GLU A 237 -17.65 -2.77 27.73
N ILE A 238 -16.95 -3.66 27.04
CA ILE A 238 -16.88 -3.75 25.58
C ILE A 238 -17.16 -5.19 25.18
N THR A 239 -17.99 -5.39 24.15
CA THR A 239 -18.19 -6.70 23.52
C THR A 239 -17.92 -6.61 22.02
N VAL A 240 -17.11 -7.54 21.50
CA VAL A 240 -16.81 -7.66 20.08
C VAL A 240 -17.54 -8.88 19.50
N TRP A 241 -18.41 -8.61 18.55
CA TRP A 241 -19.08 -9.59 17.71
C TRP A 241 -18.42 -9.63 16.33
N SER A 242 -18.51 -10.76 15.65
CA SER A 242 -18.13 -10.85 14.24
C SER A 242 -18.94 -11.89 13.50
N ARG A 243 -18.99 -11.77 12.17
CA ARG A 243 -19.58 -12.75 11.27
C ARG A 243 -18.91 -12.73 9.90
N PHE A 244 -19.22 -13.74 9.10
CA PHE A 244 -19.03 -13.69 7.66
C PHE A 244 -20.19 -12.94 6.99
N VAL A 245 -19.93 -12.44 5.78
CA VAL A 245 -20.89 -11.78 4.87
C VAL A 245 -20.71 -12.39 3.48
N ASP A 246 -21.81 -12.74 2.81
CA ASP A 246 -21.82 -13.41 1.50
C ASP A 246 -20.90 -14.67 1.42
N PRO A 247 -20.88 -15.59 2.43
CA PRO A 247 -19.89 -16.65 2.50
C PRO A 247 -20.07 -17.73 1.43
N LYS A 248 -19.03 -17.89 0.60
CA LYS A 248 -18.91 -18.91 -0.45
C LYS A 248 -18.01 -20.04 0.03
N VAL A 249 -18.58 -21.22 0.17
CA VAL A 249 -17.89 -22.45 0.61
C VAL A 249 -17.85 -23.42 -0.57
N VAL A 250 -16.66 -23.94 -0.90
CA VAL A 250 -16.39 -24.64 -2.16
C VAL A 250 -15.43 -25.83 -2.01
N PHE A 251 -15.42 -26.70 -3.02
CA PHE A 251 -14.57 -27.89 -3.17
C PHE A 251 -14.76 -28.91 -2.03
N PRO A 252 -15.74 -29.85 -2.17
CA PRO A 252 -15.98 -30.87 -1.15
C PRO A 252 -14.77 -31.79 -0.97
N THR A 253 -14.51 -32.22 0.26
CA THR A 253 -13.33 -33.03 0.62
C THR A 253 -13.59 -33.90 1.86
N GLY A 254 -12.92 -35.06 1.92
CA GLY A 254 -12.88 -35.90 3.11
C GLY A 254 -11.77 -35.54 4.11
N ALA A 255 -10.97 -34.50 3.82
CA ALA A 255 -9.89 -34.05 4.71
C ALA A 255 -10.42 -33.26 5.91
N THR A 256 -9.80 -33.42 7.08
CA THR A 256 -10.17 -32.68 8.30
C THR A 256 -9.60 -31.26 8.27
N ILE A 257 -10.39 -30.29 8.75
CA ILE A 257 -9.93 -28.92 9.01
C ILE A 257 -8.74 -28.95 9.97
N GLY A 258 -7.62 -28.35 9.58
CA GLY A 258 -6.39 -28.31 10.39
C GLY A 258 -5.54 -29.59 10.35
N SER A 259 -5.77 -30.51 9.42
CA SER A 259 -4.87 -31.66 9.22
C SER A 259 -3.48 -31.21 8.77
N ALA A 260 -2.44 -31.64 9.49
CA ALA A 260 -1.05 -31.32 9.15
C ALA A 260 -0.67 -31.81 7.74
N VAL A 261 0.00 -30.94 6.98
CA VAL A 261 0.28 -31.13 5.54
C VAL A 261 1.20 -32.33 5.30
N PRO A 262 0.80 -33.35 4.50
CA PRO A 262 1.74 -34.34 4.00
C PRO A 262 2.70 -33.67 3.00
N LYS A 263 4.01 -33.86 3.18
CA LYS A 263 5.05 -33.26 2.32
C LYS A 263 4.79 -33.56 0.84
N LYS A 264 4.39 -32.55 0.07
CA LYS A 264 4.24 -32.64 -1.38
C LYS A 264 5.61 -32.71 -2.05
N VAL A 265 6.10 -33.93 -2.28
CA VAL A 265 7.17 -34.17 -3.26
C VAL A 265 6.57 -33.94 -4.66
N ALA A 266 7.26 -33.19 -5.51
CA ALA A 266 6.78 -32.84 -6.84
C ALA A 266 6.94 -34.01 -7.83
N GLU A 267 5.98 -34.95 -7.82
CA GLU A 267 5.90 -35.98 -8.86
C GLU A 267 5.38 -35.37 -10.17
N VAL A 268 6.28 -35.22 -11.15
CA VAL A 268 5.98 -34.67 -12.48
C VAL A 268 5.23 -35.70 -13.32
N GLN A 269 3.92 -35.83 -13.10
CA GLN A 269 3.07 -36.73 -13.88
C GLN A 269 2.71 -36.07 -15.23
N ILE A 270 3.52 -36.36 -16.27
CA ILE A 270 3.26 -35.91 -17.65
C ILE A 270 2.04 -36.65 -18.22
N ARG A 271 0.83 -36.12 -17.98
CA ARG A 271 -0.37 -36.48 -18.76
C ARG A 271 -0.46 -35.55 -19.97
N GLY A 272 -0.22 -36.11 -21.15
CA GLY A 272 -0.15 -35.35 -22.39
C GLY A 272 -1.51 -35.16 -23.06
N GLU A 273 -1.98 -33.91 -23.10
CA GLU A 273 -3.14 -33.53 -23.93
C GLU A 273 -2.81 -32.32 -24.85
N ALA A 274 -1.59 -32.32 -25.38
CA ALA A 274 -1.13 -31.44 -26.47
C ALA A 274 -1.79 -31.77 -27.83
N LYS A 275 -3.12 -31.99 -27.84
CA LYS A 275 -3.81 -32.66 -28.95
C LYS A 275 -5.24 -32.18 -29.26
N GLN A 276 -5.60 -30.92 -28.95
CA GLN A 276 -6.81 -30.33 -29.56
C GLN A 276 -6.81 -28.82 -29.88
N VAL A 277 -5.66 -28.13 -29.85
CA VAL A 277 -5.52 -26.76 -30.39
C VAL A 277 -4.55 -26.78 -31.59
N ALA A 278 -5.05 -27.24 -32.74
CA ALA A 278 -4.26 -27.41 -33.96
C ALA A 278 -5.06 -27.07 -35.23
N LYS A 279 -5.79 -25.95 -35.17
CA LYS A 279 -6.51 -25.21 -36.24
C LYS A 279 -6.99 -23.90 -35.57
N GLU A 280 -6.89 -22.70 -36.13
CA GLU A 280 -6.42 -22.28 -37.47
C GLU A 280 -5.34 -21.17 -37.37
N GLY A 281 -4.83 -20.70 -38.52
CA GLY A 281 -3.61 -19.88 -38.60
C GLY A 281 -3.81 -18.36 -38.59
N VAL A 282 -2.77 -17.68 -38.11
CA VAL A 282 -2.51 -16.22 -38.10
C VAL A 282 -2.86 -15.49 -39.40
N VAL A 283 -3.66 -14.39 -39.31
CA VAL A 283 -3.40 -13.09 -39.97
C VAL A 283 -3.90 -11.95 -39.07
N SER A 284 -3.18 -10.82 -39.07
CA SER A 284 -3.51 -9.56 -38.36
C SER A 284 -4.66 -8.76 -39.01
N SER A 285 -5.69 -8.38 -38.24
CA SER A 285 -6.46 -7.12 -38.43
C SER A 285 -7.54 -6.84 -37.36
N THR A 286 -7.21 -6.14 -36.26
CA THR A 286 -8.21 -5.56 -35.31
C THR A 286 -7.82 -4.19 -34.73
N LEU A 287 -7.20 -3.33 -35.55
CA LEU A 287 -6.99 -1.92 -35.22
C LEU A 287 -8.33 -1.16 -35.41
N GLY A 288 -9.25 -1.26 -34.43
CA GLY A 288 -10.69 -1.05 -34.72
C GLY A 288 -11.61 -0.38 -33.68
N THR A 289 -11.25 -0.22 -32.39
CA THR A 289 -12.24 0.29 -31.39
C THR A 289 -11.72 1.24 -30.31
N VAL A 290 -10.83 2.18 -30.66
CA VAL A 290 -10.37 3.25 -29.73
C VAL A 290 -11.40 4.41 -29.60
N ALA A 291 -12.56 4.31 -30.27
CA ALA A 291 -13.54 5.40 -30.39
C ALA A 291 -14.58 5.50 -29.25
N GLU A 292 -14.75 4.48 -28.40
CA GLU A 292 -15.91 4.38 -27.49
C GLU A 292 -15.64 4.72 -26.01
N VAL A 293 -14.39 5.02 -25.64
CA VAL A 293 -14.04 5.49 -24.27
C VAL A 293 -14.50 6.95 -24.05
N LEU A 294 -14.70 7.73 -25.11
CA LEU A 294 -15.08 9.16 -25.06
C LEU A 294 -16.55 9.45 -24.64
N LYS A 295 -17.30 8.46 -24.13
CA LYS A 295 -18.66 8.66 -23.60
C LYS A 295 -18.88 8.26 -22.13
N ILE A 296 -17.84 7.81 -21.41
CA ILE A 296 -17.93 7.51 -19.97
C ILE A 296 -17.38 8.66 -19.11
N GLY A 297 -17.55 9.90 -19.59
CA GLY A 297 -17.11 11.13 -18.90
C GLY A 297 -18.21 11.91 -18.16
N GLN A 298 -19.45 11.42 -18.11
CA GLN A 298 -20.62 12.19 -17.64
C GLN A 298 -21.49 11.48 -16.58
N LYS A 299 -20.92 10.54 -15.81
CA LYS A 299 -21.62 9.91 -14.66
C LYS A 299 -20.75 9.75 -13.41
N LEU A 300 -20.10 10.83 -13.00
CA LEU A 300 -19.97 11.14 -11.57
C LEU A 300 -21.26 11.85 -11.11
N PRO A 301 -21.74 11.67 -9.87
CA PRO A 301 -22.89 12.43 -9.36
C PRO A 301 -22.56 13.93 -9.33
N VAL A 302 -23.37 14.75 -10.03
CA VAL A 302 -23.12 16.20 -10.14
C VAL A 302 -23.88 16.96 -9.06
N VAL A 303 -23.16 17.37 -8.02
CA VAL A 303 -23.44 18.49 -7.12
C VAL A 303 -22.08 19.01 -6.63
N GLY A 304 -21.78 20.30 -6.52
CA GLY A 304 -22.42 21.45 -7.16
C GLY A 304 -21.74 21.85 -8.47
N GLU A 305 -21.87 23.12 -8.84
CA GLU A 305 -21.20 23.74 -9.99
C GLU A 305 -19.71 24.06 -9.67
N TYR A 306 -18.94 24.54 -10.65
CA TYR A 306 -17.52 24.98 -10.53
C TYR A 306 -16.37 23.95 -10.64
N LEU A 307 -16.58 22.77 -11.22
CA LEU A 307 -15.47 22.06 -11.93
C LEU A 307 -15.29 22.57 -13.36
N ALA A 308 -14.99 23.87 -13.48
CA ALA A 308 -14.62 24.49 -14.75
C ALA A 308 -13.18 24.12 -15.13
N ILE A 309 -13.02 23.04 -15.91
CA ILE A 309 -11.75 22.75 -16.59
C ILE A 309 -11.42 23.97 -17.47
N PRO A 310 -10.24 24.61 -17.30
CA PRO A 310 -9.92 25.83 -18.04
C PRO A 310 -10.00 25.63 -19.56
N GLU A 311 -10.78 26.47 -20.24
CA GLU A 311 -11.16 26.32 -21.65
C GLU A 311 -9.97 26.18 -22.61
N TRP A 312 -8.81 26.75 -22.25
CA TRP A 312 -7.55 26.62 -23.01
C TRP A 312 -6.98 25.20 -23.08
N ILE A 313 -7.46 24.27 -22.25
CA ILE A 313 -7.10 22.84 -22.27
C ILE A 313 -7.97 22.06 -23.27
N CYS A 314 -9.19 22.53 -23.56
CA CYS A 314 -10.19 21.73 -24.26
C CYS A 314 -10.15 21.82 -25.79
N ASP A 315 -9.49 22.82 -26.40
CA ASP A 315 -9.55 22.99 -27.85
C ASP A 315 -8.22 23.44 -28.51
N LYS A 316 -8.00 22.99 -29.76
CA LYS A 316 -6.86 23.29 -30.65
C LYS A 316 -5.49 22.75 -30.18
N GLY A 317 -5.38 21.41 -30.16
CA GLY A 317 -4.18 20.62 -29.79
C GLY A 317 -2.89 20.79 -30.61
N ALA A 318 -2.68 21.92 -31.31
CA ALA A 318 -1.43 22.27 -31.99
C ALA A 318 -0.56 23.25 -31.17
N SER A 319 -1.15 24.05 -30.27
CA SER A 319 -0.39 24.99 -29.41
C SER A 319 0.27 24.28 -28.22
N ILE A 320 -0.39 23.26 -27.67
CA ILE A 320 0.14 22.36 -26.64
C ILE A 320 1.48 21.77 -27.09
N ALA A 321 1.60 21.38 -28.36
CA ALA A 321 2.82 20.86 -28.95
C ALA A 321 4.03 21.77 -28.65
N LYS A 322 3.98 23.07 -28.97
CA LYS A 322 5.11 23.98 -28.75
C LYS A 322 5.43 24.22 -27.28
N LEU A 323 4.45 24.26 -26.39
CA LEU A 323 4.69 24.46 -24.96
C LEU A 323 5.31 23.22 -24.28
N PHE A 324 5.00 22.02 -24.77
CA PHE A 324 5.65 20.76 -24.39
C PHE A 324 6.85 20.36 -25.29
N GLY A 325 7.45 21.33 -26.02
CA GLY A 325 8.73 21.17 -26.73
C GLY A 325 8.67 20.63 -28.17
N TRP A 326 7.49 20.41 -28.74
CA TRP A 326 7.28 19.89 -30.10
C TRP A 326 7.19 21.00 -31.17
N SER A 327 8.28 21.74 -31.36
CA SER A 327 8.70 22.09 -32.73
C SER A 327 10.21 22.31 -32.79
N LYS A 328 10.97 21.23 -32.98
CA LYS A 328 12.32 21.34 -33.56
C LYS A 328 12.15 21.49 -35.07
N PRO A 329 12.71 22.52 -35.74
CA PRO A 329 12.60 22.65 -37.20
C PRO A 329 13.31 21.49 -37.91
N THR A 330 12.85 21.18 -39.12
CA THR A 330 13.36 20.07 -39.93
C THR A 330 14.80 20.33 -40.38
N LEU A 331 15.75 19.80 -39.61
CA LEU A 331 17.11 19.54 -40.07
C LEU A 331 17.17 18.14 -40.69
N ALA A 332 18.25 17.84 -41.41
CA ALA A 332 18.50 16.50 -41.94
C ALA A 332 18.52 15.44 -40.82
N MET A 333 18.22 14.18 -41.17
CA MET A 333 17.93 13.13 -40.20
C MET A 333 19.19 12.54 -39.55
N ASP A 334 19.82 13.31 -38.67
CA ASP A 334 20.86 12.82 -37.76
C ASP A 334 20.29 11.79 -36.78
N VAL A 335 20.57 10.51 -37.01
CA VAL A 335 20.19 9.43 -36.10
C VAL A 335 21.04 9.50 -34.83
N LYS A 336 20.56 10.21 -33.81
CA LYS A 336 21.20 10.25 -32.51
C LYS A 336 20.90 8.98 -31.72
N LEU A 337 21.77 7.98 -31.84
CA LEU A 337 21.81 6.81 -30.97
C LEU A 337 21.85 7.22 -29.49
N ARG A 338 21.21 6.40 -28.64
CA ARG A 338 21.14 6.58 -27.19
C ARG A 338 21.39 5.23 -26.53
N THR A 339 22.14 5.25 -25.43
CA THR A 339 22.49 4.05 -24.65
C THR A 339 21.44 3.64 -23.63
N ASN A 340 20.48 4.53 -23.38
CA ASN A 340 19.26 4.31 -22.62
C ASN A 340 18.21 5.31 -23.11
N ASN A 341 16.92 5.02 -22.92
CA ASN A 341 15.86 5.99 -23.19
C ASN A 341 15.06 6.30 -21.92
N CYS A 342 14.66 7.57 -21.77
CA CYS A 342 13.75 8.07 -20.73
C CYS A 342 14.02 7.63 -19.28
N MET A 343 15.23 7.18 -18.94
CA MET A 343 15.56 6.54 -17.64
C MET A 343 15.18 7.39 -16.41
N SER A 344 15.29 8.71 -16.50
CA SER A 344 14.97 9.67 -15.45
C SER A 344 13.49 10.04 -15.34
N ASN A 345 12.67 9.60 -16.29
CA ASN A 345 11.31 10.09 -16.57
C ASN A 345 10.28 8.98 -16.32
N TYR A 346 9.04 9.37 -16.01
CA TYR A 346 7.92 8.42 -15.87
C TYR A 346 7.27 8.03 -17.21
N ASN A 347 7.63 8.73 -18.29
CA ASN A 347 6.99 8.69 -19.60
C ASN A 347 8.01 8.61 -20.75
N GLY A 348 7.54 8.17 -21.91
CA GLY A 348 8.34 7.95 -23.11
C GLY A 348 8.16 6.54 -23.66
N LYS A 349 9.26 5.89 -24.03
CA LYS A 349 9.31 4.47 -24.38
C LYS A 349 10.54 3.85 -23.74
N ASP A 350 10.37 2.69 -23.11
CA ASP A 350 11.49 1.89 -22.63
C ASP A 350 12.02 0.99 -23.76
N SER A 351 13.26 0.49 -23.62
CA SER A 351 13.96 -0.34 -24.61
C SER A 351 14.35 -1.72 -24.07
N SER A 352 13.95 -2.05 -22.84
CA SER A 352 14.30 -3.31 -22.16
C SER A 352 13.97 -4.57 -22.96
N HIS A 353 14.93 -5.50 -23.03
CA HIS A 353 14.67 -6.87 -23.47
C HIS A 353 13.75 -7.57 -22.46
N LYS A 354 12.53 -7.93 -22.86
CA LYS A 354 11.63 -8.71 -22.00
C LYS A 354 12.19 -10.12 -21.82
N MET A 355 12.38 -10.54 -20.57
CA MET A 355 12.86 -11.89 -20.23
C MET A 355 11.76 -12.97 -20.32
N ALA A 356 10.53 -12.57 -20.61
CA ALA A 356 9.36 -13.43 -20.82
C ALA A 356 9.42 -14.22 -22.15
N LEU A 357 8.54 -15.22 -22.29
CA LEU A 357 8.37 -15.97 -23.54
C LEU A 357 7.78 -15.13 -24.68
N SER A 358 6.98 -14.10 -24.36
CA SER A 358 6.46 -13.13 -25.33
C SER A 358 7.12 -11.77 -25.12
N ALA A 359 7.53 -11.13 -26.22
CA ALA A 359 7.99 -9.74 -26.21
C ALA A 359 6.88 -8.77 -25.77
N ASP A 360 5.61 -9.14 -25.99
CA ASP A 360 4.41 -8.38 -25.63
C ASP A 360 3.82 -8.86 -24.28
N ASN A 361 4.62 -9.46 -23.39
CA ASN A 361 4.12 -9.90 -22.08
C ASN A 361 3.78 -8.72 -21.17
N GLU A 362 2.56 -8.70 -20.65
CA GLU A 362 2.00 -7.72 -19.71
C GLU A 362 0.88 -8.43 -18.91
N ILE A 363 0.65 -8.06 -17.64
CA ILE A 363 -0.46 -8.62 -16.86
C ILE A 363 -1.67 -7.68 -16.80
N ASP A 364 -2.87 -8.22 -17.02
CA ASP A 364 -4.12 -7.46 -16.94
C ASP A 364 -4.33 -6.83 -15.56
N SER A 365 -4.98 -5.66 -15.52
CA SER A 365 -5.26 -4.87 -14.31
C SER A 365 -6.77 -4.81 -14.02
N PRO A 366 -7.40 -5.93 -13.59
CA PRO A 366 -8.83 -5.97 -13.35
C PRO A 366 -9.23 -5.08 -12.16
N PRO A 367 -10.36 -4.36 -12.25
CA PRO A 367 -10.84 -3.52 -11.15
C PRO A 367 -11.23 -4.36 -9.93
N ASN A 368 -11.18 -3.75 -8.74
CA ASN A 368 -11.52 -4.37 -7.45
C ASN A 368 -10.58 -5.51 -6.98
N ILE A 369 -9.41 -5.73 -7.60
CA ILE A 369 -8.44 -6.75 -7.15
C ILE A 369 -7.98 -6.53 -5.69
N ALA A 370 -7.96 -5.28 -5.24
CA ALA A 370 -7.66 -4.86 -3.86
C ALA A 370 -8.94 -4.55 -3.03
N GLY A 371 -10.12 -4.99 -3.48
CA GLY A 371 -11.41 -4.66 -2.83
C GLY A 371 -11.94 -3.24 -3.11
N THR A 372 -11.19 -2.40 -3.84
CA THR A 372 -11.56 -0.99 -4.13
C THR A 372 -11.50 -0.63 -5.62
N LYS A 373 -12.20 0.44 -5.99
CA LYS A 373 -12.16 1.09 -7.33
C LYS A 373 -11.31 2.37 -7.36
N VAL A 374 -10.83 2.83 -6.22
CA VAL A 374 -9.97 4.01 -6.09
C VAL A 374 -8.56 3.67 -6.58
N ASP A 375 -7.88 4.57 -7.30
CA ASP A 375 -6.44 4.44 -7.55
C ASP A 375 -5.67 4.72 -6.26
N GLU A 376 -5.37 3.66 -5.51
CA GLU A 376 -4.62 3.74 -4.25
C GLU A 376 -3.20 4.31 -4.41
N LEU A 377 -2.68 4.41 -5.64
CA LEU A 377 -1.40 5.05 -5.94
C LEU A 377 -1.53 6.57 -6.10
N ALA A 378 -2.73 7.13 -6.21
CA ALA A 378 -2.91 8.57 -6.36
C ALA A 378 -2.44 9.31 -5.10
N ILE A 379 -1.67 10.38 -5.31
CA ILE A 379 -1.15 11.21 -4.22
C ILE A 379 -2.30 11.83 -3.42
N SER A 380 -3.36 12.27 -4.10
CA SER A 380 -4.57 12.82 -3.47
C SER A 380 -5.19 11.85 -2.45
N SER A 381 -5.48 10.61 -2.84
CA SER A 381 -6.11 9.61 -1.94
C SER A 381 -5.24 9.23 -0.73
N ILE A 382 -3.93 9.47 -0.79
CA ILE A 382 -3.00 9.21 0.32
C ILE A 382 -2.87 10.45 1.22
N VAL A 383 -2.69 11.66 0.67
CA VAL A 383 -2.56 12.88 1.49
C VAL A 383 -3.84 13.23 2.24
N THR A 384 -5.02 12.89 1.70
CA THR A 384 -6.32 13.21 2.33
C THR A 384 -6.69 12.30 3.50
N ILE A 385 -5.89 11.28 3.85
CA ILE A 385 -6.17 10.35 4.97
C ILE A 385 -5.97 11.09 6.31
N PRO A 386 -7.03 11.38 7.09
CA PRO A 386 -6.90 12.03 8.40
C PRO A 386 -6.10 11.13 9.33
N THR A 387 -4.97 11.65 9.83
CA THR A 387 -4.04 10.87 10.63
C THR A 387 -3.67 11.60 11.90
N TYR A 388 -3.58 10.88 13.02
CA TYR A 388 -3.13 11.42 14.30
C TYR A 388 -1.84 12.23 14.17
N TRP A 389 -1.87 13.47 14.66
CA TRP A 389 -0.70 14.33 14.76
C TRP A 389 -0.25 14.50 16.21
N GLN A 390 -1.13 15.02 17.07
CA GLN A 390 -0.87 15.36 18.47
C GLN A 390 -2.16 15.30 19.31
N THR A 391 -2.03 15.23 20.64
CA THR A 391 -3.14 15.45 21.59
C THR A 391 -2.75 16.55 22.56
N PHE A 392 -3.64 17.51 22.79
CA PHE A 392 -3.52 18.47 23.88
C PHE A 392 -4.68 18.29 24.87
N SER A 393 -4.78 19.20 25.85
CA SER A 393 -5.73 19.09 26.94
C SER A 393 -6.22 20.45 27.38
N TRP A 394 -7.49 20.50 27.79
CA TRP A 394 -8.12 21.69 28.35
C TRP A 394 -8.71 21.34 29.71
N LYS A 395 -8.49 22.19 30.72
CA LYS A 395 -8.91 22.01 32.12
C LYS A 395 -9.79 23.17 32.57
N SER A 396 -10.62 22.96 33.58
CA SER A 396 -11.32 24.05 34.27
C SER A 396 -10.37 25.04 34.99
N THR A 397 -9.09 24.69 35.16
CA THR A 397 -8.04 25.59 35.68
C THR A 397 -7.43 26.52 34.64
N ASP A 398 -7.72 26.33 33.35
CA ASP A 398 -7.19 27.16 32.26
C ASP A 398 -8.03 28.44 32.10
N GLN A 399 -8.00 29.27 33.15
CA GLN A 399 -8.89 30.43 33.33
C GLN A 399 -8.26 31.77 32.86
N THR A 400 -7.05 31.75 32.29
CA THR A 400 -6.45 32.99 31.75
C THR A 400 -7.22 33.40 30.49
N GLN A 401 -7.54 34.69 30.34
CA GLN A 401 -8.19 35.18 29.11
C GLN A 401 -7.29 34.88 27.89
N ASP A 402 -7.90 34.40 26.80
CA ASP A 402 -7.23 34.05 25.54
C ASP A 402 -6.04 33.08 25.73
N GLN A 403 -6.06 32.22 26.77
CA GLN A 403 -4.98 31.28 27.07
C GLN A 403 -4.76 30.32 25.89
N ILE A 404 -3.55 30.34 25.32
CA ILE A 404 -3.14 29.38 24.31
C ILE A 404 -3.06 27.99 24.93
N LEU A 405 -3.89 27.07 24.45
CA LEU A 405 -3.87 25.66 24.82
C LEU A 405 -2.89 24.87 23.95
N TRP A 406 -2.78 25.24 22.68
CA TRP A 406 -2.00 24.54 21.68
C TRP A 406 -1.65 25.45 20.49
N ILE A 407 -0.49 25.18 19.89
CA ILE A 407 0.00 25.80 18.65
C ILE A 407 0.56 24.68 17.78
N ASP A 408 0.56 24.86 16.46
CA ASP A 408 1.24 23.92 15.59
C ASP A 408 1.93 24.55 14.38
N LYS A 409 3.04 23.90 14.04
CA LYS A 409 3.65 23.97 12.72
C LYS A 409 2.75 23.21 11.75
N VAL A 410 1.83 23.90 11.09
CA VAL A 410 1.23 23.29 9.90
C VAL A 410 2.36 22.85 8.92
N ALA A 411 2.32 21.68 8.33
CA ALA A 411 3.48 21.17 7.61
C ALA A 411 3.08 20.12 6.59
N ALA A 412 3.78 20.09 5.46
CA ALA A 412 3.78 18.92 4.59
C ALA A 412 4.62 17.86 5.29
N ALA A 413 5.82 18.24 5.72
CA ALA A 413 6.74 17.45 6.54
C ALA A 413 6.23 17.23 7.97
N ARG A 414 5.32 16.26 8.11
CA ARG A 414 4.82 15.79 9.41
C ARG A 414 5.75 14.74 9.99
N PHE A 415 6.71 15.16 10.80
CA PHE A 415 7.59 14.26 11.57
C PHE A 415 7.62 14.70 13.03
N ASN A 416 7.06 13.87 13.92
CA ASN A 416 7.16 14.03 15.37
C ASN A 416 8.13 12.97 15.91
N LYS A 417 9.06 13.35 16.79
CA LYS A 417 9.97 12.39 17.42
C LYS A 417 9.18 11.38 18.27
N ILE A 418 9.60 10.12 18.28
CA ILE A 418 9.05 9.09 19.17
C ILE A 418 9.80 9.16 20.51
N ASP A 419 9.04 9.36 21.59
CA ASP A 419 9.57 9.42 22.95
C ASP A 419 10.27 8.11 23.35
N GLY A 420 11.32 8.22 24.17
CA GLY A 420 12.15 7.07 24.55
C GLY A 420 13.00 6.48 23.42
N THR A 421 13.13 7.15 22.27
CA THR A 421 14.01 6.73 21.16
C THR A 421 15.14 7.74 20.90
N THR A 422 16.23 7.25 20.30
CA THR A 422 17.37 8.11 19.92
C THR A 422 17.15 8.78 18.56
N ASN A 423 16.63 8.02 17.59
CA ASN A 423 16.58 8.36 16.16
C ASN A 423 15.17 8.28 15.54
N GLY A 424 14.14 7.89 16.29
CA GLY A 424 12.82 7.53 15.75
C GLY A 424 11.83 8.68 15.58
N TYR A 425 11.01 8.61 14.54
CA TYR A 425 9.95 9.54 14.21
C TYR A 425 8.66 8.82 13.79
N ALA A 426 7.53 9.33 14.27
CA ALA A 426 6.22 9.08 13.70
C ALA A 426 5.97 10.09 12.58
N THR A 427 5.24 9.67 11.54
CA THR A 427 4.84 10.53 10.43
C THR A 427 3.38 10.31 10.08
N THR A 428 2.82 11.15 9.20
CA THR A 428 1.48 10.94 8.59
C THR A 428 1.65 10.58 7.11
N PRO A 429 0.63 10.08 6.40
CA PRO A 429 0.71 9.80 4.96
C PRO A 429 1.21 10.99 4.13
N MET A 430 0.74 12.19 4.46
CA MET A 430 1.23 13.45 3.89
C MET A 430 2.71 13.72 4.23
N GLY A 431 3.14 13.47 5.46
CA GLY A 431 4.56 13.58 5.88
C GLY A 431 5.48 12.59 5.18
N TYR A 432 5.01 11.36 4.99
CA TYR A 432 5.71 10.30 4.27
C TYR A 432 5.91 10.68 2.80
N LEU A 433 4.90 11.25 2.13
CA LEU A 433 5.06 11.75 0.77
C LEU A 433 5.94 13.01 0.73
N ALA A 434 5.81 13.94 1.68
CA ALA A 434 6.67 15.13 1.79
C ALA A 434 8.16 14.82 2.01
N ASN A 435 8.50 13.58 2.40
CA ASN A 435 9.87 13.10 2.52
C ASN A 435 10.61 13.03 1.18
N VAL A 436 9.89 12.79 0.08
CA VAL A 436 10.46 12.47 -1.26
C VAL A 436 10.17 13.53 -2.33
N PHE A 437 9.78 14.74 -1.90
CA PHE A 437 9.66 15.92 -2.74
C PHE A 437 10.40 17.08 -2.09
N ALA A 438 11.00 17.97 -2.88
CA ALA A 438 11.66 19.17 -2.37
C ALA A 438 10.67 20.34 -2.15
N GLN A 439 9.50 20.32 -2.79
CA GLN A 439 8.51 21.40 -2.71
C GLN A 439 7.07 20.88 -2.53
N TRP A 440 6.24 21.69 -1.87
CA TRP A 440 4.81 21.45 -1.66
C TRP A 440 4.01 22.77 -1.79
N ARG A 441 2.69 22.65 -1.97
CA ARG A 441 1.70 23.75 -1.86
C ARG A 441 0.31 23.22 -1.46
N GLY A 442 -0.58 24.13 -1.04
CA GLY A 442 -2.00 23.84 -0.81
C GLY A 442 -2.37 23.33 0.58
N SER A 443 -3.64 22.92 0.66
CA SER A 443 -4.51 22.76 1.83
C SER A 443 -4.12 21.72 2.87
N ILE A 444 -4.47 22.04 4.12
CA ILE A 444 -4.26 21.20 5.29
C ILE A 444 -5.51 21.24 6.16
N ASN A 445 -6.20 20.12 6.24
CA ASN A 445 -7.32 19.93 7.15
C ASN A 445 -6.82 19.56 8.55
N TYR A 446 -7.28 20.31 9.55
CA TYR A 446 -7.15 19.96 10.97
C TYR A 446 -8.46 19.47 11.53
N THR A 447 -8.57 18.17 11.80
CA THR A 447 -9.74 17.60 12.45
C THR A 447 -9.48 17.54 13.96
N PHE A 448 -10.17 18.39 14.72
CA PHE A 448 -10.11 18.43 16.17
C PHE A 448 -11.19 17.50 16.74
N LYS A 449 -10.79 16.43 17.43
CA LYS A 449 -11.68 15.43 18.05
C LYS A 449 -11.69 15.65 19.57
N LEU A 450 -12.79 16.16 20.10
CA LEU A 450 -12.95 16.54 21.51
C LEU A 450 -13.48 15.35 22.31
N VAL A 451 -12.64 14.74 23.14
CA VAL A 451 -13.03 13.60 23.97
C VAL A 451 -13.61 14.12 25.28
N LYS A 452 -14.94 14.32 25.28
CA LYS A 452 -15.72 14.95 26.36
C LYS A 452 -17.04 14.24 26.63
N THR A 453 -17.75 14.66 27.67
CA THR A 453 -19.17 14.35 27.89
C THR A 453 -20.07 15.56 27.59
N GLY A 454 -21.37 15.35 27.40
CA GLY A 454 -22.37 16.41 27.25
C GLY A 454 -22.64 17.26 28.50
N PHE A 455 -21.88 17.06 29.57
CA PHE A 455 -21.88 17.91 30.76
C PHE A 455 -20.75 18.94 30.75
N HIS A 456 -19.94 18.99 29.69
CA HIS A 456 -18.92 20.01 29.46
C HIS A 456 -19.47 21.16 28.61
N SER A 457 -19.13 22.39 28.97
CA SER A 457 -19.47 23.59 28.20
C SER A 457 -18.32 24.60 28.25
N GLY A 458 -18.19 25.42 27.21
CA GLY A 458 -17.12 26.39 27.05
C GLY A 458 -16.94 26.74 25.57
N ARG A 459 -16.07 27.71 25.27
CA ARG A 459 -15.80 28.10 23.87
C ARG A 459 -14.31 28.11 23.59
N LEU A 460 -13.93 27.39 22.54
CA LEU A 460 -12.60 27.45 21.95
C LEU A 460 -12.60 28.47 20.81
N ARG A 461 -11.46 29.09 20.61
CA ARG A 461 -11.16 29.96 19.48
C ARG A 461 -9.98 29.35 18.73
N VAL A 462 -10.15 29.06 17.45
CA VAL A 462 -9.09 28.51 16.58
C VAL A 462 -8.78 29.55 15.52
N PHE A 463 -7.50 29.88 15.33
CA PHE A 463 -7.10 30.91 14.38
C PHE A 463 -5.76 30.64 13.72
N PHE A 464 -5.53 31.31 12.59
CA PHE A 464 -4.32 31.20 11.78
C PHE A 464 -3.60 32.54 11.61
N VAL A 465 -2.31 32.54 11.92
CA VAL A 465 -1.40 33.69 11.96
C VAL A 465 -0.41 33.61 10.79
N PRO A 466 -0.72 34.17 9.59
CA PRO A 466 0.22 34.16 8.48
C PRO A 466 1.53 34.88 8.83
N GLN A 467 2.64 34.20 8.52
CA GLN A 467 4.04 34.50 8.81
C GLN A 467 4.32 34.87 10.29
N GLY A 468 3.52 34.32 11.21
CA GLY A 468 3.71 34.44 12.65
C GLY A 468 5.04 33.86 13.17
N VAL A 469 5.39 34.19 14.41
CA VAL A 469 6.66 33.81 15.05
C VAL A 469 6.36 33.15 16.40
N ALA A 470 6.95 31.98 16.67
CA ALA A 470 6.67 31.20 17.89
C ALA A 470 6.82 31.98 19.21
N SER A 471 7.71 32.99 19.25
CA SER A 471 7.94 33.82 20.44
C SER A 471 6.74 34.67 20.87
N THR A 472 5.74 34.89 19.99
CA THR A 472 4.51 35.61 20.34
C THR A 472 3.33 34.69 20.68
N LEU A 473 3.53 33.36 20.59
CA LEU A 473 2.49 32.33 20.65
C LEU A 473 2.83 31.28 21.72
N LYS A 474 2.94 31.72 22.98
CA LYS A 474 3.36 30.86 24.10
C LYS A 474 2.17 30.12 24.74
N VAL A 475 2.18 28.78 24.64
CA VAL A 475 1.23 27.89 25.35
C VAL A 475 1.23 28.18 26.86
N GLY A 476 0.03 28.22 27.47
CA GLY A 476 -0.16 28.60 28.87
C GLY A 476 -0.08 30.12 29.12
N SER A 477 -0.26 30.94 28.09
CA SER A 477 -0.30 32.40 28.16
C SER A 477 -1.21 32.95 27.07
N ALA A 478 -1.63 34.22 27.19
CA ALA A 478 -2.28 34.92 26.09
C ALA A 478 -1.27 35.19 24.94
N PRO A 479 -1.70 35.24 23.67
CA PRO A 479 -0.85 35.67 22.56
C PRO A 479 -0.43 37.13 22.71
N THR A 480 0.79 37.48 22.28
CA THR A 480 1.26 38.88 22.24
C THR A 480 1.03 39.55 20.89
N ILE A 481 0.05 39.06 20.13
CA ILE A 481 -0.43 39.62 18.86
C ILE A 481 -1.92 39.98 18.95
N GLU A 482 -2.36 40.91 18.12
CA GLU A 482 -3.78 41.23 17.97
C GLU A 482 -4.51 40.07 17.27
N ILE A 483 -5.26 39.27 18.04
CA ILE A 483 -5.98 38.09 17.54
C ILE A 483 -6.96 38.47 16.43
N GLU A 484 -7.67 39.58 16.58
CA GLU A 484 -8.76 40.00 15.67
C GLU A 484 -8.31 40.38 14.25
N LYS A 485 -6.99 40.42 13.99
CA LYS A 485 -6.41 40.59 12.63
C LYS A 485 -6.27 39.26 11.86
N ASN A 486 -6.55 38.13 12.48
CA ASN A 486 -6.31 36.79 11.96
C ASN A 486 -7.60 36.12 11.48
N TYR A 487 -7.47 35.17 10.56
CA TYR A 487 -8.58 34.28 10.20
C TYR A 487 -8.87 33.35 11.39
N GLN A 488 -10.10 33.41 11.93
CA GLN A 488 -10.50 32.72 13.16
C GLN A 488 -11.90 32.09 13.04
N VAL A 489 -12.14 31.05 13.84
CA VAL A 489 -13.46 30.47 14.12
C VAL A 489 -13.63 30.32 15.63
N VAL A 490 -14.84 30.52 16.14
CA VAL A 490 -15.21 30.26 17.53
C VAL A 490 -16.12 29.03 17.55
N VAL A 491 -15.75 28.03 18.35
CA VAL A 491 -16.47 26.75 18.46
C VAL A 491 -17.04 26.62 19.86
N ASP A 492 -18.36 26.45 19.97
CA ASP A 492 -19.01 26.05 21.21
C ASP A 492 -18.90 24.54 21.41
N ILE A 493 -18.24 24.13 22.48
CA ILE A 493 -18.06 22.71 22.78
C ILE A 493 -19.30 22.06 23.39
N ALA A 494 -20.38 22.80 23.65
CA ALA A 494 -21.68 22.20 23.94
C ALA A 494 -22.31 21.57 22.68
N GLU A 495 -22.00 22.10 21.48
CA GLU A 495 -22.71 21.77 20.23
C GLU A 495 -21.91 20.84 19.30
N SER A 496 -20.57 20.82 19.39
CA SER A 496 -19.71 19.92 18.60
C SER A 496 -18.76 19.05 19.44
N ASP A 497 -18.59 17.79 19.02
CA ASP A 497 -17.54 16.85 19.48
C ASP A 497 -16.38 16.70 18.49
N THR A 498 -16.55 17.14 17.24
CA THR A 498 -15.53 17.06 16.21
C THR A 498 -15.78 18.14 15.16
N PHE A 499 -14.76 18.94 14.85
CA PHE A 499 -14.82 19.97 13.83
C PHE A 499 -13.52 19.99 13.01
N THR A 500 -13.60 20.46 11.77
CA THR A 500 -12.45 20.56 10.86
C THR A 500 -12.14 22.01 10.52
N PHE A 501 -10.89 22.42 10.66
CA PHE A 501 -10.40 23.74 10.24
C PHE A 501 -9.48 23.59 9.02
N ASN A 502 -9.92 24.14 7.88
CA ASN A 502 -9.08 24.47 6.73
C ASN A 502 -8.36 25.80 7.11
N VAL A 503 -7.03 25.84 6.96
CA VAL A 503 -6.13 26.98 7.24
C VAL A 503 -5.61 27.70 5.93
N PRO A 504 -6.12 28.85 5.40
CA PRO A 504 -6.04 29.30 3.95
C PRO A 504 -4.75 29.90 3.24
N PHE A 505 -4.31 29.44 2.04
CA PHE A 505 -2.94 29.59 1.40
C PHE A 505 -2.39 31.01 1.32
N VAL A 506 -1.34 31.27 2.10
CA VAL A 506 -0.71 32.59 2.24
C VAL A 506 0.82 32.48 2.27
N ALA A 507 1.40 32.04 1.16
CA ALA A 507 2.84 32.18 0.90
C ALA A 507 3.12 33.33 -0.09
N THR A 508 4.24 34.03 0.06
CA THR A 508 4.77 34.99 -0.94
C THR A 508 5.41 34.30 -2.16
N LYS A 509 5.39 32.96 -2.20
CA LYS A 509 5.88 32.10 -3.28
C LYS A 509 4.80 31.07 -3.62
N PRO A 510 4.55 30.73 -4.89
CA PRO A 510 3.51 29.73 -5.24
C PRO A 510 3.80 28.30 -4.73
N TRP A 511 5.04 28.05 -4.32
CA TRP A 511 5.54 26.80 -3.75
C TRP A 511 6.46 27.08 -2.56
N LEU A 512 6.49 26.18 -1.59
CA LEU A 512 7.40 26.23 -0.44
C LEU A 512 8.21 24.94 -0.33
N SER A 513 9.37 25.03 0.32
CA SER A 513 10.21 23.87 0.61
C SER A 513 9.47 22.88 1.52
N THR A 514 9.68 21.58 1.35
CA THR A 514 9.29 20.56 2.33
C THR A 514 10.21 20.54 3.56
N TYR A 515 11.44 21.04 3.41
CA TYR A 515 12.49 20.94 4.43
C TYR A 515 13.06 22.32 4.83
N GLY A 516 13.51 22.43 6.09
CA GLY A 516 14.23 23.59 6.62
C GLY A 516 13.36 24.66 7.31
N GLN A 517 14.01 25.67 7.88
CA GLN A 517 13.42 26.69 8.77
C GLN A 517 12.52 27.73 8.06
N SER A 518 12.05 27.45 6.84
CA SER A 518 11.09 28.27 6.09
C SER A 518 10.20 27.42 5.18
N ALA A 519 9.97 26.16 5.57
CA ALA A 519 9.10 25.20 4.87
C ALA A 519 7.59 25.52 5.03
N PHE A 520 7.20 26.80 5.12
CA PHE A 520 5.94 27.23 5.73
C PHE A 520 5.45 28.66 5.46
N THR A 521 4.25 28.97 5.99
CA THR A 521 3.43 30.18 5.82
C THR A 521 2.97 30.92 7.11
N GLY A 522 3.05 30.41 8.36
CA GLY A 522 2.43 31.08 9.55
C GLY A 522 2.42 30.34 10.91
N TYR A 523 1.30 30.34 11.67
CA TYR A 523 0.98 29.40 12.78
C TYR A 523 -0.53 29.13 12.90
N ILE A 524 -0.95 27.89 13.18
CA ILE A 524 -2.30 27.61 13.71
C ILE A 524 -2.26 27.62 15.24
N VAL A 525 -3.28 28.19 15.87
CA VAL A 525 -3.36 28.43 17.32
C VAL A 525 -4.75 28.10 17.84
N VAL A 526 -4.83 27.49 19.03
CA VAL A 526 -6.08 27.26 19.77
C VAL A 526 -6.01 27.96 21.12
N THR A 527 -6.96 28.86 21.40
CA THR A 527 -7.11 29.59 22.67
C THR A 527 -8.44 29.31 23.36
N VAL A 528 -8.46 29.49 24.68
CA VAL A 528 -9.69 29.58 25.48
C VAL A 528 -10.37 30.93 25.21
N LEU A 529 -11.63 30.92 24.80
CA LEU A 529 -12.48 32.11 24.76
C LEU A 529 -13.39 32.18 26.00
N ASN A 530 -14.17 31.12 26.24
CA ASN A 530 -14.94 30.94 27.47
C ASN A 530 -14.43 29.68 28.19
N GLU A 531 -14.08 29.80 29.48
CA GLU A 531 -13.50 28.75 30.32
C GLU A 531 -14.33 27.43 30.38
N LEU A 532 -13.63 26.32 30.62
CA LEU A 532 -14.25 24.99 30.68
C LEU A 532 -15.10 24.84 31.96
N ARG A 533 -16.42 24.70 31.78
CA ARG A 533 -17.37 24.32 32.83
C ARG A 533 -17.66 22.83 32.77
N ALA A 534 -17.61 22.18 33.93
CA ALA A 534 -17.92 20.77 34.14
C ALA A 534 -18.43 20.57 35.59
N PRO A 535 -19.47 19.75 35.84
CA PRO A 535 -19.88 19.36 37.20
C PRO A 535 -18.95 18.27 37.78
N PRO A 536 -18.83 18.10 39.11
CA PRO A 536 -17.90 17.14 39.74
C PRO A 536 -18.10 15.66 39.36
N VAL A 537 -19.27 15.31 38.80
CA VAL A 537 -19.59 13.96 38.34
C VAL A 537 -18.89 13.57 37.03
N VAL A 538 -18.26 14.53 36.32
CA VAL A 538 -17.40 14.26 35.16
C VAL A 538 -15.99 14.82 35.42
N SER A 539 -15.03 14.48 34.56
CA SER A 539 -13.66 14.93 34.72
C SER A 539 -13.54 16.46 34.58
N ASN A 540 -12.65 17.09 35.34
CA ASN A 540 -12.37 18.54 35.25
C ASN A 540 -11.47 18.93 34.05
N LYS A 541 -11.30 18.00 33.10
CA LYS A 541 -10.35 18.02 32.00
C LYS A 541 -10.93 17.29 30.81
N ILE A 542 -10.80 17.83 29.60
CA ILE A 542 -11.01 17.10 28.34
C ILE A 542 -9.69 16.92 27.58
N ASN A 543 -9.60 15.85 26.80
CA ASN A 543 -8.51 15.63 25.85
C ASN A 543 -8.98 16.09 24.46
N ILE A 544 -8.15 16.81 23.72
CA ILE A 544 -8.45 17.20 22.34
C ILE A 544 -7.38 16.58 21.45
N ILE A 545 -7.81 15.60 20.67
CA ILE A 545 -7.00 14.93 19.66
C ILE A 545 -6.98 15.81 18.41
N VAL A 546 -5.81 15.94 17.79
CA VAL A 546 -5.61 16.64 16.52
C VAL A 546 -5.18 15.62 15.47
N GLU A 547 -5.99 15.49 14.43
CA GLU A 547 -5.64 14.79 13.20
C GLU A 547 -5.36 15.78 12.08
N VAL A 548 -4.53 15.36 11.13
CA VAL A 548 -4.15 16.18 9.99
C VAL A 548 -4.11 15.41 8.68
N ALA A 549 -4.56 16.07 7.62
CA ALA A 549 -4.54 15.61 6.24
C ALA A 549 -4.24 16.78 5.29
N GLY A 550 -3.78 16.48 4.08
CA GLY A 550 -3.90 17.42 2.96
C GLY A 550 -5.37 17.58 2.54
N GLY A 551 -5.74 18.72 1.97
CA GLY A 551 -7.05 18.91 1.34
C GLY A 551 -7.01 18.72 -0.18
N SER A 552 -8.02 19.27 -0.87
CA SER A 552 -8.30 19.03 -2.29
C SER A 552 -7.26 19.60 -3.28
N ASP A 553 -6.68 20.76 -2.99
CA ASP A 553 -5.67 21.42 -3.85
C ASP A 553 -4.22 21.03 -3.51
N PHE A 554 -4.01 20.22 -2.46
CA PHE A 554 -2.69 19.90 -1.93
C PHE A 554 -1.82 19.20 -2.97
N SER A 555 -0.57 19.66 -3.12
CA SER A 555 0.30 19.22 -4.21
C SER A 555 1.78 19.25 -3.86
N PHE A 556 2.56 18.42 -4.58
CA PHE A 556 4.00 18.28 -4.45
C PHE A 556 4.70 18.50 -5.79
N SER A 557 5.96 18.95 -5.75
CA SER A 557 6.82 19.09 -6.93
C SER A 557 8.29 18.82 -6.60
N MET A 558 9.11 18.66 -7.66
CA MET A 558 10.54 18.34 -7.57
C MET A 558 10.85 17.06 -6.75
N PRO A 559 10.50 15.85 -7.26
CA PRO A 559 10.73 14.60 -6.54
C PRO A 559 12.22 14.27 -6.36
N CYS A 560 12.61 14.08 -5.09
CA CYS A 560 13.98 13.95 -4.61
C CYS A 560 14.21 12.61 -3.86
N GLU A 561 15.41 12.41 -3.32
CA GLU A 561 15.70 11.32 -2.39
C GLU A 561 15.08 11.57 -1.00
N PRO A 562 14.73 10.53 -0.23
CA PRO A 562 14.18 10.68 1.13
C PRO A 562 15.24 11.15 2.14
N TRP A 563 14.83 12.06 3.03
CA TRP A 563 15.69 12.58 4.11
C TRP A 563 15.54 11.83 5.44
N ASN A 564 14.42 11.15 5.68
CA ASN A 564 14.27 10.11 6.69
C ASN A 564 14.03 8.74 6.02
N LEU A 565 14.46 7.64 6.65
CA LEU A 565 14.26 6.28 6.12
C LEU A 565 13.24 5.51 6.97
N THR A 566 12.54 4.54 6.38
CA THR A 566 11.69 3.60 7.14
C THR A 566 12.56 2.66 7.97
N GLY A 567 12.21 2.43 9.24
CA GLY A 567 12.94 1.49 10.09
C GLY A 567 12.57 1.56 11.56
N THR A 568 12.82 0.45 12.27
CA THR A 568 12.59 0.30 13.71
C THR A 568 13.43 1.32 14.50
N PRO A 569 12.81 2.18 15.33
CA PRO A 569 13.53 3.12 16.19
C PRO A 569 14.45 2.43 17.20
N THR A 570 15.63 3.02 17.44
CA THR A 570 16.55 2.58 18.49
C THR A 570 16.12 3.17 19.84
N PRO A 571 15.84 2.36 20.88
CA PRO A 571 15.56 2.86 22.22
C PRO A 571 16.68 3.76 22.76
N SER A 572 16.33 4.81 23.50
CA SER A 572 17.32 5.59 24.23
C SER A 572 17.84 4.78 25.43
N PRO A 573 19.16 4.73 25.69
CA PRO A 573 19.68 4.09 26.90
C PRO A 573 19.14 4.82 28.15
N PRO A 574 18.94 4.12 29.28
CA PRO A 574 18.39 4.71 30.50
C PRO A 574 19.39 5.71 31.11
N SER A 575 19.22 6.98 30.77
CA SER A 575 20.09 8.06 31.22
C SER A 575 19.79 8.45 32.68
N GLY A 576 20.85 8.49 33.51
CA GLY A 576 20.83 9.27 34.75
C GLY A 576 20.62 10.77 34.48
N PRO A 577 20.51 11.61 35.53
CA PRO A 577 20.09 13.01 35.41
C PRO A 577 21.06 13.88 34.59
N GLY A 578 20.87 13.88 33.27
CA GLY A 578 21.63 14.62 32.28
C GLY A 578 20.79 15.73 31.64
N ARG A 579 21.43 16.87 31.36
CA ARG A 579 20.77 18.13 30.97
C ARG A 579 19.90 18.00 29.73
N VAL A 580 18.69 18.57 29.80
CA VAL A 580 17.79 18.77 28.66
C VAL A 580 18.44 19.76 27.67
N ALA A 581 18.39 19.45 26.37
CA ALA A 581 18.75 20.38 25.31
C ALA A 581 17.48 21.07 24.77
N GLU A 582 17.56 22.37 24.49
CA GLU A 582 16.39 23.17 24.10
C GLU A 582 15.94 22.90 22.65
N VAL A 583 14.65 23.04 22.40
CA VAL A 583 13.98 22.70 21.14
C VAL A 583 13.58 23.97 20.39
N GLN A 584 13.93 24.07 19.10
CA GLN A 584 13.63 25.25 18.26
C GLN A 584 12.60 24.93 17.16
N ILE A 585 11.54 25.74 17.07
CA ILE A 585 10.30 25.42 16.35
C ILE A 585 9.90 26.57 15.40
N ALA A 586 10.06 26.36 14.08
CA ALA A 586 9.51 27.20 12.99
C ALA A 586 8.74 26.33 11.96
N GLY A 587 7.52 26.69 11.51
CA GLY A 587 6.65 25.89 10.61
C GLY A 587 5.34 26.57 10.17
N THR A 588 4.41 25.86 9.46
CA THR A 588 3.02 26.23 9.00
C THR A 588 2.58 26.27 7.49
N ASN A 589 2.33 25.15 6.75
CA ASN A 589 1.54 25.04 5.48
C ASN A 589 0.06 25.51 5.53
N VAL A 590 -0.71 25.74 4.41
CA VAL A 590 -2.06 26.44 4.41
C VAL A 590 -2.81 26.43 2.97
N ASP A 591 -4.17 26.63 2.76
CA ASP A 591 -5.18 26.08 1.71
C ASP A 591 -5.85 26.82 0.45
N LEU A 592 -6.96 26.41 -0.27
CA LEU A 592 -8.39 26.13 0.14
C LEU A 592 -9.33 25.27 -0.78
N ASN A 593 -10.34 24.63 -0.13
CA ASN A 593 -11.81 24.52 -0.39
C ASN A 593 -12.43 24.06 -1.74
N ASP A 594 -13.74 23.77 -1.86
CA ASP A 594 -14.71 22.99 -1.02
C ASP A 594 -16.07 22.77 -1.77
N ASP A 595 -16.98 21.99 -1.16
CA ASP A 595 -18.46 22.10 -1.15
C ASP A 595 -19.35 20.98 -1.76
N GLN A 596 -19.71 20.01 -0.89
CA GLN A 596 -20.88 19.13 -1.03
C GLN A 596 -21.54 18.89 0.35
N LYS A 597 -21.98 19.98 1.02
CA LYS A 597 -22.60 19.92 2.36
C LYS A 597 -24.10 19.57 2.33
N ARG A 598 -24.54 18.77 3.32
CA ARG A 598 -25.76 19.00 4.15
C ARG A 598 -26.04 17.84 5.12
N SER A 599 -25.84 18.10 6.43
CA SER A 599 -26.77 17.76 7.54
C SER A 599 -26.10 17.71 8.94
N LEU A 600 -25.03 18.49 9.14
CA LEU A 600 -24.70 19.04 10.45
C LEU A 600 -24.54 20.56 10.26
N VAL A 601 -24.86 21.35 11.28
CA VAL A 601 -24.73 22.81 11.24
C VAL A 601 -23.41 23.17 11.92
N ASP A 602 -22.32 23.12 11.14
CA ASP A 602 -21.06 23.69 11.57
C ASP A 602 -21.20 25.21 11.72
N PRO A 603 -20.60 25.84 12.76
CA PRO A 603 -20.50 27.30 12.83
C PRO A 603 -19.67 27.81 11.65
N ASP A 604 -20.09 28.93 11.03
CA ASP A 604 -19.54 29.44 9.78
C ASP A 604 -18.00 29.44 9.76
N SER A 605 -17.42 28.48 9.04
CA SER A 605 -15.99 28.45 8.80
C SER A 605 -15.61 29.59 7.86
N ILE A 606 -14.37 30.09 7.98
CA ILE A 606 -13.91 31.30 7.28
C ILE A 606 -13.56 31.05 5.79
N SER A 607 -14.29 30.11 5.18
CA SER A 607 -14.01 29.36 3.96
C SER A 607 -14.45 30.03 2.66
N THR A 608 -15.30 31.07 2.73
CA THR A 608 -15.84 31.76 1.54
C THR A 608 -14.84 32.68 0.82
N ILE A 609 -13.56 32.68 1.23
CA ILE A 609 -12.46 33.08 0.35
C ILE A 609 -12.26 31.97 -0.69
N ASN A 610 -13.05 32.01 -1.76
CA ASN A 610 -12.84 31.15 -2.92
C ASN A 610 -11.50 31.52 -3.58
N PRO A 611 -10.46 30.66 -3.56
CA PRO A 611 -9.17 30.98 -4.14
C PRO A 611 -9.25 30.86 -5.65
N VAL A 612 -9.72 31.93 -6.31
CA VAL A 612 -9.69 32.05 -7.77
C VAL A 612 -8.24 32.28 -8.22
N ALA A 613 -7.44 31.22 -8.09
CA ALA A 613 -6.10 31.08 -8.62
C ALA A 613 -6.21 31.02 -10.14
N ASN A 614 -6.37 32.20 -10.75
CA ASN A 614 -6.66 32.42 -12.16
C ASN A 614 -5.61 31.77 -13.10
N TRP A 615 -4.44 31.42 -12.56
CA TRP A 615 -3.33 30.73 -13.19
C TRP A 615 -2.83 29.56 -12.33
N SER A 616 -2.46 28.43 -12.94
CA SER A 616 -1.88 27.26 -12.27
C SER A 616 -0.40 27.48 -11.90
N PRO A 617 0.00 27.35 -10.62
CA PRO A 617 1.40 27.38 -10.21
C PRO A 617 2.27 26.25 -10.76
N GLU A 618 1.65 25.12 -11.13
CA GLU A 618 2.34 23.99 -11.77
C GLU A 618 2.86 24.43 -13.15
N SER A 619 2.00 25.04 -13.99
CA SER A 619 2.39 25.46 -15.34
C SER A 619 3.33 26.68 -15.37
N HIS A 620 3.37 27.48 -14.30
CA HIS A 620 4.20 28.69 -14.23
C HIS A 620 5.56 28.48 -13.53
N CYS A 621 5.68 27.53 -12.60
CA CYS A 621 6.89 27.34 -11.81
C CYS A 621 7.59 25.99 -12.00
N ILE A 622 6.86 24.94 -12.40
CA ILE A 622 7.34 23.55 -12.38
C ILE A 622 7.40 22.93 -13.79
N GLY A 623 6.40 23.21 -14.63
CA GLY A 623 6.26 22.62 -15.97
C GLY A 623 5.69 21.19 -16.00
N GLU A 624 5.51 20.56 -14.84
CA GLU A 624 4.88 19.25 -14.67
C GLU A 624 3.98 19.21 -13.41
N LYS A 625 3.13 18.19 -13.31
CA LYS A 625 2.34 17.87 -12.10
C LYS A 625 2.45 16.38 -11.81
N ILE A 626 2.89 16.04 -10.60
CA ILE A 626 2.88 14.66 -10.11
C ILE A 626 1.53 14.40 -9.43
N MET A 627 0.85 13.35 -9.86
CA MET A 627 -0.50 12.96 -9.43
C MET A 627 -0.53 11.58 -8.77
N SER A 628 0.41 10.68 -9.09
CA SER A 628 0.41 9.29 -8.61
C SER A 628 1.82 8.76 -8.34
N ILE A 629 1.95 7.93 -7.31
CA ILE A 629 3.14 7.11 -7.00
C ILE A 629 3.58 6.30 -8.23
N ARG A 630 2.64 5.88 -9.08
CA ARG A 630 2.91 5.19 -10.36
C ARG A 630 3.88 5.97 -11.26
N GLN A 631 3.88 7.30 -11.20
CA GLN A 631 4.84 8.13 -11.95
C GLN A 631 6.24 8.08 -11.34
N LEU A 632 6.35 8.05 -10.01
CA LEU A 632 7.64 8.06 -9.32
C LEU A 632 8.38 6.73 -9.50
N ILE A 633 7.69 5.60 -9.32
CA ILE A 633 8.30 4.26 -9.41
C ILE A 633 8.74 3.85 -10.83
N LYS A 634 8.27 4.56 -11.87
CA LYS A 634 8.73 4.35 -13.26
C LYS A 634 10.08 5.02 -13.56
N ARG A 635 10.56 5.93 -12.70
CA ARG A 635 11.92 6.50 -12.80
C ARG A 635 12.92 5.45 -12.32
N ALA A 636 14.00 5.21 -13.07
CA ALA A 636 15.00 4.22 -12.66
C ALA A 636 15.97 4.80 -11.62
N ASN A 637 15.82 4.39 -10.36
CA ASN A 637 16.76 4.72 -9.28
C ASN A 637 17.93 3.71 -9.26
N TRP A 638 19.11 4.14 -8.81
CA TRP A 638 20.19 3.21 -8.44
C TRP A 638 19.76 2.38 -7.22
N ILE A 639 19.95 1.06 -7.29
CA ILE A 639 19.76 0.16 -6.14
C ILE A 639 21.09 -0.29 -5.54
N GLY A 640 22.16 -0.35 -6.34
CA GLY A 640 23.46 -0.76 -5.84
C GLY A 640 24.50 -1.12 -6.91
N THR A 641 25.70 -1.46 -6.46
CA THR A 641 26.80 -1.99 -7.28
C THR A 641 27.29 -3.34 -6.75
N ALA A 642 27.49 -4.31 -7.64
CA ALA A 642 28.22 -5.55 -7.34
C ALA A 642 29.61 -5.54 -7.98
N THR A 643 30.59 -6.09 -7.26
CA THR A 643 31.98 -6.28 -7.71
C THR A 643 32.26 -7.78 -7.72
N MET A 644 33.05 -8.24 -8.69
CA MET A 644 33.17 -9.65 -9.00
C MET A 644 34.63 -9.99 -9.33
N LEU A 645 35.31 -10.71 -8.43
CA LEU A 645 36.73 -11.09 -8.57
C LEU A 645 36.90 -12.56 -9.05
N PRO A 646 37.81 -12.89 -10.00
CA PRO A 646 37.93 -14.24 -10.58
C PRO A 646 39.10 -15.00 -9.93
N SER A 647 38.79 -16.06 -9.18
CA SER A 647 39.79 -16.84 -8.42
C SER A 647 40.69 -17.71 -9.31
N SER A 648 40.17 -18.22 -10.42
CA SER A 648 40.87 -19.06 -11.39
C SER A 648 40.72 -18.53 -12.82
N ASN A 649 41.43 -19.15 -13.76
CA ASN A 649 41.37 -18.87 -15.20
C ASN A 649 40.25 -19.62 -15.95
N THR A 650 39.42 -20.40 -15.24
CA THR A 650 38.24 -21.11 -15.80
C THR A 650 36.93 -20.73 -15.14
N ASP A 651 36.95 -19.78 -14.19
CA ASP A 651 35.76 -19.32 -13.46
C ASP A 651 34.79 -18.53 -14.36
N GLN A 652 33.49 -18.75 -14.16
CA GLN A 652 32.45 -17.85 -14.67
C GLN A 652 31.90 -17.01 -13.52
N GLN A 653 31.81 -15.69 -13.73
CA GLN A 653 31.41 -14.76 -12.68
C GLN A 653 29.93 -14.39 -12.84
N TYR A 654 29.10 -14.62 -11.82
CA TYR A 654 27.68 -14.24 -11.82
C TYR A 654 27.25 -13.59 -10.51
N ALA A 655 26.68 -12.40 -10.59
CA ALA A 655 25.97 -11.73 -9.51
C ALA A 655 24.51 -12.22 -9.52
N VAL A 656 23.97 -12.51 -8.33
CA VAL A 656 22.56 -12.92 -8.18
C VAL A 656 21.74 -11.77 -7.62
N LEU A 657 20.66 -11.44 -8.31
CA LEU A 657 19.75 -10.35 -7.99
C LEU A 657 18.34 -10.91 -7.80
N ASN A 658 17.66 -10.54 -6.72
CA ASN A 658 16.20 -10.62 -6.62
C ASN A 658 15.64 -9.25 -7.07
N PRO A 659 15.04 -9.13 -8.27
CA PRO A 659 14.56 -7.85 -8.79
C PRO A 659 13.44 -7.23 -7.94
N PHE A 660 12.70 -8.06 -7.19
CA PHE A 660 11.51 -7.69 -6.44
C PHE A 660 11.77 -7.46 -4.94
N ALA A 661 13.01 -7.60 -4.48
CA ALA A 661 13.37 -7.42 -3.07
C ALA A 661 13.20 -5.95 -2.60
N ASN A 662 12.70 -5.75 -1.39
CA ASN A 662 12.68 -4.44 -0.74
C ASN A 662 14.02 -4.18 -0.05
N ALA A 663 14.67 -3.06 -0.37
CA ALA A 663 15.91 -2.62 0.25
C ALA A 663 15.63 -1.84 1.55
N SER A 664 15.52 -2.56 2.67
CA SER A 664 15.12 -2.03 3.99
C SER A 664 16.24 -2.13 5.05
N ASN A 665 17.48 -1.77 4.68
CA ASN A 665 18.61 -1.82 5.61
C ASN A 665 19.04 -0.42 6.10
N GLN A 666 18.98 -0.20 7.41
CA GLN A 666 19.35 1.06 8.09
C GLN A 666 20.82 1.47 7.93
N ILE A 667 21.71 0.54 7.55
CA ILE A 667 23.15 0.79 7.37
C ILE A 667 23.40 1.66 6.13
N ASN A 668 22.58 1.54 5.08
CA ASN A 668 22.76 2.31 3.85
C ASN A 668 21.87 3.54 3.80
N THR A 669 22.45 4.64 3.33
CA THR A 669 21.79 5.96 3.29
C THR A 669 20.86 6.15 2.09
N GLN A 670 20.67 5.14 1.24
CA GLN A 670 19.96 5.25 -0.04
C GLN A 670 18.94 4.11 -0.22
N VAL A 671 17.77 4.47 -0.75
CA VAL A 671 16.63 3.59 -1.02
C VAL A 671 15.96 4.04 -2.33
N ASP A 672 15.52 3.11 -3.17
CA ASP A 672 14.80 3.40 -4.42
C ASP A 672 13.30 3.61 -4.19
N TYR A 673 12.60 4.25 -5.14
CA TYR A 673 11.18 4.55 -4.96
C TYR A 673 10.31 3.31 -4.79
N LEU A 674 10.66 2.16 -5.39
CA LEU A 674 9.93 0.91 -5.13
C LEU A 674 10.10 0.45 -3.67
N SER A 675 11.33 0.29 -3.17
CA SER A 675 11.57 -0.08 -1.77
C SER A 675 11.05 0.96 -0.76
N TYR A 676 10.90 2.21 -1.18
CA TYR A 676 10.31 3.26 -0.36
C TYR A 676 8.78 3.12 -0.30
N PHE A 677 8.08 3.22 -1.43
CA PHE A 677 6.61 3.19 -1.42
C PHE A 677 6.01 1.84 -1.06
N SER A 678 6.75 0.74 -1.25
CA SER A 678 6.31 -0.60 -0.84
C SER A 678 5.94 -0.71 0.63
N ASN A 679 6.47 0.14 1.51
CA ASN A 679 6.13 0.15 2.94
C ASN A 679 4.67 0.54 3.23
N LEU A 680 4.02 1.31 2.35
CA LEU A 680 2.65 1.84 2.55
C LEU A 680 1.53 0.85 2.22
N PHE A 681 1.84 -0.25 1.52
CA PHE A 681 0.85 -1.14 0.91
C PHE A 681 1.03 -2.60 1.33
N ALA A 682 -0.06 -3.37 1.41
CA ALA A 682 0.00 -4.78 1.78
C ALA A 682 0.61 -5.65 0.66
N PHE A 683 0.29 -5.35 -0.60
CA PHE A 683 0.61 -6.20 -1.74
C PHE A 683 1.23 -5.43 -2.92
N PHE A 684 1.85 -6.17 -3.84
CA PHE A 684 2.22 -5.69 -5.17
C PHE A 684 1.99 -6.76 -6.25
N ARG A 685 2.04 -6.36 -7.51
CA ARG A 685 2.07 -7.23 -8.71
C ARG A 685 2.71 -6.50 -9.90
N GLY A 686 2.97 -7.22 -10.98
CA GLY A 686 3.52 -6.70 -12.24
C GLY A 686 5.05 -6.75 -12.32
N GLY A 687 5.58 -6.47 -13.51
CA GLY A 687 6.98 -6.66 -13.86
C GLY A 687 7.93 -5.59 -13.30
N VAL A 688 9.22 -5.90 -13.31
CA VAL A 688 10.29 -4.98 -12.85
C VAL A 688 11.35 -4.83 -13.94
N ARG A 689 11.75 -3.60 -14.23
CA ARG A 689 12.83 -3.25 -15.16
C ARG A 689 14.13 -3.09 -14.40
N ILE A 690 15.17 -3.77 -14.84
CA ILE A 690 16.54 -3.65 -14.33
C ILE A 690 17.43 -3.12 -15.45
N LYS A 691 18.16 -2.05 -15.17
CA LYS A 691 19.12 -1.43 -16.08
C LYS A 691 20.53 -1.56 -15.49
N ILE A 692 21.48 -1.99 -16.31
CA ILE A 692 22.80 -2.45 -15.88
C ILE A 692 23.88 -1.66 -16.64
N ASN A 693 24.73 -0.96 -15.89
CA ASN A 693 25.97 -0.37 -16.41
C ASN A 693 27.15 -1.13 -15.79
N ALA A 694 27.71 -2.08 -16.55
CA ALA A 694 28.85 -2.86 -16.14
C ALA A 694 30.16 -2.37 -16.78
N ASN A 695 31.27 -2.56 -16.08
CA ASN A 695 32.61 -2.18 -16.53
C ASN A 695 33.59 -3.30 -16.18
N LEU A 696 34.57 -3.56 -17.05
CA LEU A 696 35.72 -4.40 -16.74
C LEU A 696 36.85 -3.50 -16.21
N LEU A 697 37.15 -3.63 -14.92
CA LEU A 697 38.28 -2.98 -14.27
C LEU A 697 39.52 -3.86 -14.37
N TYR A 698 40.60 -3.32 -14.90
CA TYR A 698 41.91 -3.97 -14.89
C TYR A 698 42.70 -3.52 -13.66
N ALA A 699 43.04 -4.45 -12.77
CA ALA A 699 44.01 -4.16 -11.71
C ALA A 699 45.38 -3.84 -12.34
N ASN A 700 45.79 -2.58 -12.25
CA ASN A 700 47.21 -2.22 -12.27
C ASN A 700 47.83 -2.78 -10.99
N GLY A 701 48.38 -3.99 -11.06
CA GLY A 701 49.08 -4.58 -9.93
C GLY A 701 50.24 -3.69 -9.47
N ASN A 702 50.49 -3.63 -8.16
CA ASN A 702 51.65 -2.93 -7.61
C ASN A 702 52.92 -3.48 -8.28
N LEU A 703 53.56 -2.62 -9.08
CA LEU A 703 54.85 -2.93 -9.69
C LEU A 703 55.90 -2.94 -8.57
N ASN A 704 56.44 -4.12 -8.27
CA ASN A 704 57.65 -4.21 -7.44
C ASN A 704 58.77 -3.37 -8.10
N ASN A 705 59.68 -2.82 -7.29
CA ASN A 705 60.72 -1.84 -7.66
C ASN A 705 61.75 -2.28 -8.74
N SER A 706 61.52 -3.38 -9.44
CA SER A 706 62.31 -3.87 -10.58
C SER A 706 61.41 -3.96 -11.82
N THR A 707 60.99 -2.80 -12.34
CA THR A 707 60.25 -2.71 -13.62
C THR A 707 61.22 -2.95 -14.78
N PRO A 708 60.98 -3.93 -15.68
CA PRO A 708 61.74 -4.04 -16.92
C PRO A 708 61.49 -2.84 -17.86
N ASP A 709 62.53 -2.40 -18.56
CA ASP A 709 62.42 -1.39 -19.61
C ASP A 709 61.55 -1.91 -20.78
N GLY A 710 60.55 -1.13 -21.19
CA GLY A 710 59.65 -1.47 -22.29
C GLY A 710 58.41 -0.57 -22.36
N GLU A 711 57.69 -0.62 -23.48
CA GLU A 711 56.42 0.09 -23.64
C GLU A 711 55.27 -0.71 -22.99
N TRP A 712 54.71 -0.16 -21.92
CA TRP A 712 53.65 -0.81 -21.14
C TRP A 712 52.26 -0.43 -21.65
N PHE A 713 51.62 -1.32 -22.42
CA PHE A 713 50.22 -1.16 -22.81
C PHE A 713 49.30 -1.26 -21.59
N THR A 714 48.72 -0.14 -21.16
CA THR A 714 47.55 -0.11 -20.28
C THR A 714 46.32 -0.54 -21.09
N PRO A 715 45.63 -1.65 -20.74
CA PRO A 715 44.35 -1.97 -21.34
C PRO A 715 43.35 -0.89 -20.97
N VAL A 716 42.70 -0.28 -21.95
CA VAL A 716 41.57 0.62 -21.69
C VAL A 716 40.42 -0.23 -21.14
N ASN A 717 39.75 0.25 -20.09
CA ASN A 717 38.55 -0.40 -19.53
C ASN A 717 37.57 -0.71 -20.67
N SER A 718 37.20 -1.99 -20.81
CA SER A 718 36.40 -2.47 -21.94
C SER A 718 34.97 -2.78 -21.51
N ASN A 719 34.03 -2.53 -22.41
CA ASN A 719 32.61 -2.80 -22.16
C ASN A 719 32.36 -4.32 -22.25
N PRO A 720 31.80 -4.96 -21.21
CA PRO A 720 31.62 -6.41 -21.21
C PRO A 720 30.51 -6.87 -22.17
N CYS A 721 30.61 -8.14 -22.57
CA CYS A 721 29.46 -8.87 -23.10
C CYS A 721 28.77 -9.58 -21.92
N LEU A 722 27.60 -9.08 -21.54
CA LEU A 722 26.83 -9.59 -20.40
C LEU A 722 25.96 -10.77 -20.83
N ASN A 723 26.03 -11.84 -20.04
CA ASN A 723 25.17 -13.01 -20.11
C ASN A 723 24.16 -12.90 -18.96
N ILE A 724 22.90 -12.62 -19.30
CA ILE A 724 21.83 -12.34 -18.35
C ILE A 724 20.83 -13.49 -18.41
N LYS A 725 20.65 -14.17 -17.29
CA LYS A 725 19.81 -15.37 -17.17
C LYS A 725 18.73 -15.15 -16.13
N MET A 726 17.52 -15.62 -16.42
CA MET A 726 16.41 -15.64 -15.47
C MET A 726 16.16 -17.09 -15.04
N LEU A 727 16.05 -17.32 -13.73
CA LEU A 727 15.54 -18.58 -13.18
C LEU A 727 14.11 -18.37 -12.70
N ASN A 728 13.17 -19.12 -13.26
CA ASN A 728 11.82 -19.16 -12.75
C ASN A 728 11.80 -19.79 -11.35
N ALA A 729 10.92 -19.26 -10.52
CA ALA A 729 10.53 -19.81 -9.24
C ALA A 729 10.21 -21.32 -9.30
N ILE A 730 10.42 -22.02 -8.18
CA ILE A 730 10.04 -23.43 -7.96
C ILE A 730 10.83 -24.44 -8.86
N THR A 731 11.68 -23.98 -9.79
CA THR A 731 12.62 -24.86 -10.49
C THR A 731 13.68 -25.45 -9.55
N LEU A 732 14.14 -26.67 -9.83
CA LEU A 732 15.19 -27.32 -9.02
C LEU A 732 16.47 -26.47 -8.95
N ASP A 733 16.83 -25.83 -10.06
CA ASP A 733 17.99 -24.94 -10.14
C ASP A 733 17.79 -23.62 -9.36
N TYR A 734 16.57 -23.07 -9.31
CA TYR A 734 16.24 -21.94 -8.41
C TYR A 734 16.46 -22.33 -6.94
N ILE A 735 15.94 -23.48 -6.51
CA ILE A 735 16.07 -23.99 -5.13
C ILE A 735 17.56 -24.22 -4.79
N ASN A 736 18.32 -24.80 -5.72
CA ASN A 736 19.76 -25.02 -5.56
C ASN A 736 20.56 -23.72 -5.49
N VAL A 737 20.27 -22.72 -6.34
CA VAL A 737 20.98 -21.43 -6.33
C VAL A 737 20.66 -20.66 -5.05
N ALA A 738 19.38 -20.49 -4.72
CA ALA A 738 18.96 -19.79 -3.51
C ALA A 738 19.51 -20.48 -2.23
N GLY A 739 19.42 -21.81 -2.15
CA GLY A 739 19.95 -22.62 -1.05
C GLY A 739 21.47 -22.54 -0.87
N ASN A 740 22.23 -22.17 -1.91
CA ASN A 740 23.66 -21.94 -1.80
C ASN A 740 24.00 -20.48 -1.45
N ILE A 741 23.20 -19.50 -1.88
CA ILE A 741 23.33 -18.09 -1.45
C ILE A 741 23.15 -17.97 0.08
N LYS A 742 22.16 -18.69 0.64
CA LYS A 742 21.90 -18.72 2.10
C LYS A 742 23.10 -19.24 2.90
N LYS A 743 23.79 -20.29 2.41
CA LYS A 743 24.98 -20.86 3.08
C LYS A 743 26.20 -19.93 3.10
N LEU A 744 26.25 -18.97 2.19
CA LEU A 744 27.34 -17.99 2.09
C LEU A 744 27.14 -16.76 3.02
N ASN A 745 26.04 -16.71 3.80
CA ASN A 745 25.62 -15.51 4.59
C ASN A 745 25.64 -14.22 3.74
N ASN A 746 25.41 -14.33 2.43
CA ASN A 746 26.10 -13.42 1.51
C ASN A 746 25.53 -11.99 1.52
N ILE A 747 26.43 -11.02 1.74
CA ILE A 747 26.15 -9.60 1.92
C ILE A 747 25.42 -9.00 0.71
N VAL A 748 25.61 -9.60 -0.48
CA VAL A 748 24.86 -9.35 -1.73
C VAL A 748 23.35 -9.22 -1.51
N GLY A 749 22.78 -9.94 -0.54
CA GLY A 749 21.34 -9.93 -0.28
C GLY A 749 20.84 -8.96 0.79
N LYS A 750 21.71 -8.42 1.66
CA LYS A 750 21.24 -7.77 2.90
C LYS A 750 21.06 -6.25 2.82
N VAL A 751 21.49 -5.59 1.74
CA VAL A 751 21.67 -4.14 1.70
C VAL A 751 21.44 -3.60 0.28
N GLY A 752 21.11 -2.30 0.15
CA GLY A 752 21.46 -1.58 -1.09
C GLY A 752 22.96 -1.77 -1.38
N PHE A 753 23.31 -2.11 -2.62
CA PHE A 753 24.48 -2.96 -2.84
C PHE A 753 25.78 -2.16 -2.76
N ALA A 754 26.64 -2.48 -1.79
CA ALA A 754 27.99 -1.98 -1.67
C ALA A 754 28.94 -3.16 -1.36
N ASN A 755 29.85 -3.44 -2.30
CA ASN A 755 30.98 -4.37 -2.16
C ASN A 755 30.66 -5.76 -1.57
N ALA A 756 30.10 -6.65 -2.40
CA ALA A 756 29.95 -8.06 -2.06
C ALA A 756 30.34 -8.98 -3.25
N ASP A 757 31.47 -9.67 -3.14
CA ASP A 757 31.95 -10.64 -4.12
C ASP A 757 31.20 -11.97 -4.03
N VAL A 758 30.79 -12.53 -5.17
CA VAL A 758 30.24 -13.89 -5.26
C VAL A 758 31.33 -14.86 -5.69
N TYR A 759 31.80 -15.69 -4.76
CA TYR A 759 32.77 -16.75 -5.04
C TYR A 759 32.12 -18.06 -5.52
N ASN A 760 32.74 -18.63 -6.54
CA ASN A 760 32.58 -19.98 -7.10
C ASN A 760 31.72 -21.00 -6.34
N SER A 761 30.77 -21.62 -7.05
CA SER A 761 30.38 -23.00 -6.80
C SER A 761 30.17 -23.77 -8.11
N SER A 762 30.46 -25.08 -8.09
CA SER A 762 30.14 -25.97 -9.22
C SER A 762 28.64 -26.12 -9.46
N THR A 763 27.81 -25.85 -8.46
CA THR A 763 26.34 -25.84 -8.57
C THR A 763 25.81 -24.64 -9.35
N LEU A 764 26.45 -23.46 -9.30
CA LEU A 764 26.04 -22.34 -10.17
C LEU A 764 26.22 -22.68 -11.65
N ASN A 765 27.34 -23.30 -12.02
CA ASN A 765 27.62 -23.70 -13.41
C ASN A 765 26.58 -24.68 -13.99
N ALA A 766 25.95 -25.53 -13.16
CA ALA A 766 24.85 -26.38 -13.59
C ALA A 766 23.57 -25.57 -13.86
N ALA A 767 23.20 -24.67 -12.94
CA ALA A 767 22.04 -23.79 -13.09
C ALA A 767 22.13 -22.84 -14.31
N MET A 768 23.34 -22.54 -14.80
CA MET A 768 23.52 -21.75 -16.04
C MET A 768 23.03 -22.47 -17.30
N VAL A 769 22.97 -23.82 -17.31
CA VAL A 769 22.55 -24.61 -18.47
C VAL A 769 21.03 -24.61 -18.63
N ASN A 770 20.29 -24.73 -17.52
CA ASN A 770 18.83 -24.93 -17.50
C ASN A 770 18.03 -23.63 -17.28
N SER A 771 18.65 -22.46 -17.45
CA SER A 771 18.02 -21.17 -17.15
C SER A 771 16.76 -20.92 -17.98
N SER A 772 15.66 -20.53 -17.31
CA SER A 772 14.32 -20.38 -17.90
C SER A 772 14.23 -19.31 -18.99
N SER A 773 15.12 -18.31 -18.96
CA SER A 773 15.36 -17.37 -20.07
C SER A 773 16.83 -16.93 -20.07
N THR A 774 17.36 -16.55 -21.23
CA THR A 774 18.73 -16.04 -21.41
C THR A 774 18.74 -14.95 -22.48
N THR A 775 19.32 -13.80 -22.19
CA THR A 775 19.75 -12.82 -23.19
C THR A 775 21.25 -12.58 -23.07
N VAL A 776 21.90 -12.27 -24.19
CA VAL A 776 23.34 -11.98 -24.26
C VAL A 776 23.52 -10.64 -24.95
N VAL A 777 23.96 -9.64 -24.19
CA VAL A 777 24.02 -8.24 -24.65
C VAL A 777 25.45 -7.74 -24.59
N ASN A 778 25.95 -7.26 -25.74
CA ASN A 778 27.23 -6.57 -25.80
C ASN A 778 27.02 -5.11 -25.36
N GLN A 779 27.49 -4.76 -24.16
CA GLN A 779 27.39 -3.38 -23.67
C GLN A 779 28.25 -2.40 -24.49
N GLY A 780 29.21 -2.88 -25.29
CA GLY A 780 29.89 -2.09 -26.30
C GLY A 780 29.00 -1.61 -27.46
N VAL A 781 27.79 -2.16 -27.60
CA VAL A 781 26.79 -1.80 -28.62
C VAL A 781 25.58 -1.11 -28.00
N GLU A 782 25.02 -1.67 -26.92
CA GLU A 782 23.83 -1.12 -26.24
C GLU A 782 24.18 0.02 -25.26
N GLY A 783 25.40 0.04 -24.72
CA GLY A 783 25.93 1.08 -23.82
C GLY A 783 25.48 0.95 -22.36
N MET A 784 24.18 0.78 -22.13
CA MET A 784 23.60 0.34 -20.86
C MET A 784 22.62 -0.79 -21.16
N VAL A 785 22.72 -1.91 -20.46
CA VAL A 785 21.90 -3.09 -20.76
C VAL A 785 20.57 -3.00 -20.03
N GLU A 786 19.45 -3.11 -20.75
CA GLU A 786 18.10 -2.94 -20.20
C GLU A 786 17.31 -4.27 -20.29
N VAL A 787 16.77 -4.77 -19.17
CA VAL A 787 15.96 -6.01 -19.13
C VAL A 787 14.69 -5.86 -18.29
N GLU A 788 13.59 -6.45 -18.76
CA GLU A 788 12.30 -6.45 -18.06
C GLU A 788 11.96 -7.88 -17.58
N ILE A 789 11.84 -8.03 -16.26
CA ILE A 789 11.54 -9.30 -15.59
C ILE A 789 10.02 -9.40 -15.39
N PRO A 790 9.36 -10.43 -15.94
CA PRO A 790 7.91 -10.60 -15.84
C PRO A 790 7.45 -11.04 -14.45
N TYR A 791 6.19 -10.74 -14.13
CA TYR A 791 5.51 -11.23 -12.94
C TYR A 791 5.09 -12.71 -13.10
N TYR A 792 6.06 -13.61 -13.00
CA TYR A 792 5.79 -15.06 -12.95
C TYR A 792 5.66 -15.52 -11.49
N ASN A 793 4.42 -15.57 -11.00
CA ASN A 793 4.04 -16.02 -9.66
C ASN A 793 2.84 -16.99 -9.75
N SER A 794 2.65 -17.84 -8.74
CA SER A 794 1.46 -18.69 -8.60
C SER A 794 0.22 -17.91 -8.13
N THR A 795 0.37 -16.70 -7.58
CA THR A 795 -0.72 -15.87 -7.06
C THR A 795 -0.89 -14.53 -7.76
N HIS A 796 -2.13 -14.06 -7.79
CA HIS A 796 -2.54 -12.81 -8.45
C HIS A 796 -2.02 -11.52 -7.78
N LEU A 797 -1.58 -11.63 -6.52
CA LEU A 797 -0.92 -10.61 -5.70
C LEU A 797 0.28 -11.24 -4.97
N THR A 798 1.33 -10.47 -4.69
CA THR A 798 2.44 -10.83 -3.80
C THR A 798 2.40 -9.95 -2.54
N PRO A 799 2.50 -10.50 -1.32
CA PRO A 799 2.68 -9.71 -0.10
C PRO A 799 3.98 -8.89 -0.15
N SER A 800 3.84 -7.58 0.09
CA SER A 800 4.95 -6.64 0.07
C SER A 800 5.68 -6.65 1.43
N ASN A 801 6.27 -7.79 1.80
CA ASN A 801 6.97 -7.90 3.08
C ASN A 801 8.25 -7.03 3.10
N VAL A 802 8.63 -6.58 4.29
CA VAL A 802 9.84 -5.79 4.56
C VAL A 802 10.84 -6.74 5.23
N PRO A 803 11.92 -7.18 4.54
CA PRO A 803 12.91 -8.05 5.14
C PRO A 803 13.52 -7.43 6.40
N GLY A 804 13.56 -8.20 7.48
CA GLY A 804 14.37 -7.92 8.65
C GLY A 804 15.86 -8.01 8.28
N ILE A 805 16.72 -7.43 9.13
CA ILE A 805 18.17 -7.32 8.82
C ILE A 805 18.89 -8.68 8.76
N ASP A 806 18.22 -9.75 9.22
CA ASP A 806 18.66 -11.15 9.20
C ASP A 806 17.77 -12.08 8.36
N ASP A 807 16.68 -11.57 7.77
CA ASP A 807 15.82 -12.38 6.90
C ASP A 807 16.55 -12.67 5.57
N PRO A 808 16.53 -13.91 5.05
CA PRO A 808 17.09 -14.22 3.73
C PRO A 808 16.20 -13.64 2.62
N LEU A 809 16.79 -13.07 1.55
CA LEU A 809 16.06 -12.55 0.38
C LEU A 809 15.10 -13.55 -0.30
N VAL A 810 15.31 -14.84 -0.04
CA VAL A 810 14.52 -15.97 -0.49
C VAL A 810 14.58 -16.98 0.66
N ASP A 811 13.47 -17.28 1.34
CA ASP A 811 13.52 -18.25 2.45
C ASP A 811 13.38 -19.70 1.97
N ILE A 812 14.52 -20.31 1.66
CA ILE A 812 14.59 -21.66 1.09
C ILE A 812 14.18 -22.75 2.09
N ASP A 813 14.30 -22.53 3.40
CA ASP A 813 14.00 -23.59 4.37
C ASP A 813 12.48 -23.76 4.52
N HIS A 814 11.75 -22.64 4.49
CA HIS A 814 10.29 -22.64 4.46
C HIS A 814 9.71 -23.00 3.08
N GLN A 815 10.42 -22.73 1.97
CA GLN A 815 9.99 -23.10 0.61
C GLN A 815 9.73 -24.60 0.38
N LEU A 816 10.29 -25.48 1.22
CA LEU A 816 10.05 -26.92 1.12
C LEU A 816 8.79 -27.39 1.87
N THR A 817 8.14 -26.54 2.67
CA THR A 817 7.02 -26.97 3.56
C THR A 817 5.91 -25.95 3.85
N SER A 818 6.01 -24.66 3.49
CA SER A 818 5.03 -23.63 3.90
C SER A 818 4.86 -22.49 2.89
N GLU A 819 3.61 -22.06 2.65
CA GLU A 819 3.23 -21.06 1.64
C GLU A 819 3.52 -19.58 2.03
N ASP A 820 4.31 -19.34 3.09
CA ASP A 820 4.82 -18.02 3.48
C ASP A 820 5.73 -17.38 2.40
N THR A 821 6.21 -18.18 1.43
CA THR A 821 7.03 -17.70 0.31
C THR A 821 6.26 -17.65 -1.01
N TYR A 822 6.34 -16.47 -1.63
CA TYR A 822 5.86 -16.16 -2.97
C TYR A 822 7.08 -16.03 -3.90
N PRO A 823 7.69 -17.15 -4.33
CA PRO A 823 8.93 -17.09 -5.09
C PRO A 823 8.67 -16.40 -6.44
N LEU A 824 9.37 -15.30 -6.66
CA LEU A 824 9.44 -14.57 -7.92
C LEU A 824 10.76 -14.87 -8.65
N PRO A 825 10.87 -14.62 -9.97
CA PRO A 825 12.08 -14.92 -10.73
C PRO A 825 13.30 -14.19 -10.20
N ILE A 826 14.44 -14.90 -10.12
CA ILE A 826 15.76 -14.30 -9.83
C ILE A 826 16.55 -14.10 -11.11
N LEU A 827 17.38 -13.06 -11.13
CA LEU A 827 18.25 -12.69 -12.24
C LEU A 827 19.70 -13.05 -11.90
N LEU A 828 20.39 -13.67 -12.84
CA LEU A 828 21.81 -13.97 -12.81
C LEU A 828 22.48 -13.09 -13.86
N VAL A 829 23.42 -12.25 -13.45
CA VAL A 829 24.11 -11.30 -14.33
C VAL A 829 25.61 -11.55 -14.26
N GLY A 830 26.21 -11.89 -15.39
CA GLY A 830 27.63 -12.20 -15.47
C GLY A 830 28.22 -11.90 -16.84
N SER A 831 29.46 -12.31 -17.06
CA SER A 831 30.07 -12.35 -18.38
C SER A 831 30.56 -13.76 -18.69
N ASN A 832 30.67 -14.08 -19.98
CA ASN A 832 31.41 -15.26 -20.41
C ASN A 832 32.88 -15.18 -19.92
N PRO A 833 33.56 -16.32 -19.66
CA PRO A 833 34.90 -16.31 -19.08
C PRO A 833 35.88 -15.61 -20.02
N LEU A 834 36.49 -14.53 -19.53
CA LEU A 834 37.43 -13.72 -20.31
C LEU A 834 38.77 -14.44 -20.46
N PRO A 835 39.32 -14.56 -21.68
CA PRO A 835 40.64 -15.12 -21.87
C PRO A 835 41.70 -14.12 -21.38
N ARG A 836 42.15 -14.26 -20.13
CA ARG A 836 43.27 -13.55 -19.47
C ARG A 836 44.58 -13.50 -20.29
N SER A 837 44.66 -14.17 -21.44
CA SER A 837 45.83 -14.28 -22.31
C SER A 837 45.95 -13.15 -23.33
N LEU A 838 46.09 -11.90 -22.89
CA LEU A 838 46.68 -10.85 -23.73
C LEU A 838 48.18 -11.14 -23.89
N LYS A 839 48.52 -12.03 -24.81
CA LYS A 839 49.90 -12.46 -25.08
C LYS A 839 50.69 -11.34 -25.74
N ILE A 840 51.36 -10.50 -24.94
CA ILE A 840 52.46 -9.67 -25.43
C ILE A 840 53.57 -10.60 -25.91
N ALA A 841 53.83 -10.59 -27.22
CA ALA A 841 54.84 -11.43 -27.85
C ALA A 841 56.25 -10.84 -27.64
N SER A 842 56.74 -10.89 -26.39
CA SER A 842 58.15 -10.66 -26.09
C SER A 842 59.03 -11.74 -26.75
N THR A 843 60.26 -11.38 -27.10
CA THR A 843 61.21 -12.29 -27.73
C THR A 843 61.73 -13.35 -26.76
N ARG A 844 62.42 -14.36 -27.32
CA ARG A 844 62.62 -15.73 -26.81
C ARG A 844 63.29 -15.91 -25.43
N GLU A 845 63.67 -14.84 -24.75
CA GLU A 845 64.60 -14.88 -23.61
C GLU A 845 64.02 -14.32 -22.30
N HIS A 846 62.83 -13.68 -22.30
CA HIS A 846 62.23 -13.12 -21.08
C HIS A 846 60.77 -13.59 -20.88
N TYR A 847 60.57 -14.55 -19.97
CA TYR A 847 59.25 -14.98 -19.50
C TYR A 847 58.75 -14.06 -18.37
N ALA A 848 57.95 -13.05 -18.71
CA ALA A 848 57.27 -12.20 -17.73
C ALA A 848 55.94 -12.82 -17.26
N SER A 849 55.81 -13.09 -15.96
CA SER A 849 54.55 -13.54 -15.35
C SER A 849 53.54 -12.40 -15.27
N VAL A 850 52.50 -12.43 -16.11
CA VAL A 850 51.44 -11.41 -16.14
C VAL A 850 50.40 -11.68 -15.05
N TYR A 851 50.32 -10.78 -14.06
CA TYR A 851 49.23 -10.72 -13.10
C TYR A 851 48.35 -9.51 -13.39
N LYS A 852 47.13 -9.74 -13.89
CA LYS A 852 46.04 -8.76 -13.88
C LYS A 852 44.77 -9.41 -13.38
N THR A 853 44.29 -8.94 -12.23
CA THR A 853 42.96 -9.27 -11.73
C THR A 853 41.98 -8.39 -12.47
N GLU A 854 41.24 -8.99 -13.41
CA GLU A 854 40.12 -8.37 -14.10
C GLU A 854 38.91 -8.47 -13.17
N ALA A 855 38.27 -7.35 -12.83
CA ALA A 855 37.05 -7.33 -12.02
C ALA A 855 35.87 -6.85 -12.85
N LEU A 856 34.80 -7.64 -12.90
CA LEU A 856 33.52 -7.19 -13.45
C LEU A 856 32.79 -6.39 -12.36
N VAL A 857 32.45 -5.13 -12.64
CA VAL A 857 31.73 -4.25 -11.73
C VAL A 857 30.42 -3.83 -12.38
N CYS A 858 29.29 -4.28 -11.83
CA CYS A 858 27.94 -4.07 -12.35
C CYS A 858 27.17 -3.08 -11.48
N ASN A 859 26.77 -1.94 -12.03
CA ASN A 859 25.89 -0.96 -11.38
C ASN A 859 24.44 -1.21 -11.80
N PHE A 860 23.56 -1.43 -10.83
CA PHE A 860 22.17 -1.80 -11.03
C PHE A 860 21.23 -0.65 -10.70
N TYR A 861 20.25 -0.45 -11.59
CA TYR A 861 19.18 0.51 -11.45
C TYR A 861 17.84 -0.19 -11.65
N ARG A 862 16.80 0.22 -10.93
CA ARG A 862 15.48 -0.43 -10.94
C ARG A 862 14.36 0.57 -11.20
N ALA A 863 13.40 0.16 -12.03
CA ALA A 863 12.13 0.83 -12.25
C ALA A 863 10.98 -0.18 -12.29
N ALA A 864 9.76 0.31 -12.06
CA ALA A 864 8.53 -0.41 -12.35
C ALA A 864 8.38 -0.71 -13.85
N SER A 865 7.84 -1.88 -14.21
CA SER A 865 7.23 -2.04 -15.53
C SER A 865 5.90 -1.28 -15.62
N ASP A 866 5.29 -1.25 -16.80
CA ASP A 866 4.04 -0.51 -17.03
C ASP A 866 2.84 -1.12 -16.29
N ASP A 867 2.83 -2.45 -16.14
CA ASP A 867 1.82 -3.26 -15.42
C ASP A 867 2.05 -3.37 -13.90
N TYR A 868 3.12 -2.76 -13.37
CA TYR A 868 3.40 -2.82 -11.94
C TYR A 868 2.43 -1.99 -11.10
N SER A 869 1.98 -2.52 -9.97
CA SER A 869 1.14 -1.81 -9.01
C SER A 869 1.33 -2.29 -7.58
N TYR A 870 1.21 -1.37 -6.63
CA TYR A 870 0.90 -1.70 -5.24
C TYR A 870 -0.61 -1.75 -5.01
N HIS A 871 -1.02 -2.45 -3.97
CA HIS A 871 -2.42 -2.68 -3.62
C HIS A 871 -2.63 -2.74 -2.10
N TYR A 872 -3.79 -2.25 -1.68
CA TYR A 872 -4.27 -2.16 -0.30
C TYR A 872 -3.39 -1.29 0.60
N PHE A 873 -3.73 0.00 0.77
CA PHE A 873 -3.04 0.88 1.72
C PHE A 873 -3.26 0.42 3.18
N ILE A 874 -2.19 0.39 3.98
CA ILE A 874 -2.21 -0.18 5.34
C ILE A 874 -1.78 0.80 6.45
N GLY A 875 -1.38 2.01 6.10
CA GLY A 875 -0.87 3.01 7.02
C GLY A 875 0.64 3.27 6.86
N VAL A 876 1.12 4.32 7.54
CA VAL A 876 2.54 4.71 7.51
C VAL A 876 3.38 3.98 8.55
N PRO A 877 4.62 3.58 8.20
CA PRO A 877 5.56 2.98 9.14
C PRO A 877 6.23 4.03 10.04
N THR A 878 6.88 3.56 11.10
CA THR A 878 7.89 4.33 11.84
C THR A 878 9.11 4.63 10.96
N MET A 879 9.68 5.80 11.20
CA MET A 879 10.78 6.38 10.44
C MET A 879 11.98 6.62 11.37
N ILE A 880 13.18 6.67 10.80
CA ILE A 880 14.42 7.03 11.49
C ILE A 880 15.15 8.16 10.75
N THR A 881 15.96 8.95 11.47
CA THR A 881 16.96 9.81 10.84
C THR A 881 17.84 8.97 9.91
N ARG A 882 17.94 9.36 8.65
CA ARG A 882 18.96 8.86 7.73
C ARG A 882 20.36 9.10 8.34
N PRO A 883 21.25 8.09 8.39
CA PRO A 883 22.62 8.30 8.87
C PRO A 883 23.31 9.39 8.03
N PRO A 884 24.16 10.25 8.64
CA PRO A 884 24.94 11.21 7.88
C PRO A 884 25.82 10.49 6.87
N VAL A 885 25.83 10.94 5.61
CA VAL A 885 26.69 10.37 4.57
C VAL A 885 28.14 10.62 4.98
N GLY A 886 28.89 9.55 5.27
CA GLY A 886 30.30 9.63 5.66
C GLY A 886 31.11 10.31 4.56
N SER A 887 31.91 11.32 4.93
CA SER A 887 32.70 12.12 4.00
C SER A 887 33.86 11.36 3.34
N ASP A 888 34.08 10.11 3.73
CA ASP A 888 35.20 9.27 3.29
C ASP A 888 35.04 8.66 1.89
N TYR A 889 33.83 8.67 1.31
CA TYR A 889 33.59 8.20 -0.07
C TYR A 889 34.37 8.98 -1.15
N TYR A 890 34.95 10.14 -0.81
CA TYR A 890 35.78 10.96 -1.70
C TYR A 890 37.19 11.23 -1.13
N LYS A 891 37.72 10.33 -0.30
CA LYS A 891 39.17 10.28 -0.04
C LYS A 891 39.84 9.42 -1.12
N PRO A 892 40.56 10.00 -2.10
CA PRO A 892 41.48 9.21 -2.90
C PRO A 892 42.53 8.61 -1.97
N THR A 893 42.67 7.29 -1.98
CA THR A 893 43.77 6.59 -1.31
C THR A 893 45.05 6.85 -2.11
N ASN A 894 46.00 7.57 -1.49
CA ASN A 894 47.37 7.72 -1.99
C ASN A 894 48.11 6.37 -2.03
#